data_AF-A0A2E0S427-F1
#
_entry.id   AF-A0A2E0S427-F1
#
_cell.length_a   1.000
_cell.length_b   1.000
_cell.length_c   1.000
_cell.angle_alpha   90.00
_cell.angle_beta   90.00
_cell.angle_gamma   90.00
#
_symmetry.space_group_name_H-M   'P 1'
#
loop_
_entity.id
_entity.type
_entity.pdbx_description
1 polymer ?
#
loop_
_entity_poly.entity_id
_entity_poly.type
_entity_poly.pdbx_seq_one_letter_code
_entity_poly.pdbx_strand_id
1 'polypeptide(L)'
;MTKEDIALLKRRGRVPTSRMDRYQSQTRKRRKAVLPGTTELAWIFTREQNDTAATWTVVGFCVAFASILITGIATLALSEVADVRFNDLDSWIDDDAVQCLRVARRADYAVVFVAIGSPVQHLQLLLSIGEAVDPGDPEAPAMNLFSERLHKSTSMRCTPFSPAREYSEDCQDLALIYSNRDSQRFIKTRFEYKNREIAAAYEDDAYLAGLDGTLRMVRGSVYWLTTTHVCFSNQLVDVAGAIEAGAMPYAYSATTGKAQANGGDLHDLAILRDTPAAKGFTNCGANLLGTVDLFPTRASAERMYWLVLTTTFVYEYANDVLNARREVVEVGEACAATRADLERVNDMYRLDCASHSPSRCRTDPSVPFRRVAQARMRIDIDVNGLASLVAEQTQALSAIPYLVSYSRGLVLAFGRLLIMLLTAAVVFVRGNQDATSNKYMLIHALEIVQGRARGKALMTWPSPTWWTAGADLAITLVALTSRALVLGFGAETFLADHLTSVVVFESIGCLASLIHVALRVGALERNFNGRAVEAPLTKLAGPMSLVDVSSAVLMLFSDPPLLSTHDGRFAAVGRLLIAILISISVFSRCIFSVCICALMGSSVKNDSEKYKEMSGYRSILTTAGILWLVQGICASASLCVLFVNPATYAITRMQVGDVSIVRYCLFLGMVAAGLPTLTKISLRVLEHQCALTGRSCD
;
A
#
# COMPACT_ATOMS: atom_id res chain seq x y z
N MET A 1 12.14 5.19 45.51
CA MET A 1 11.91 5.88 46.79
C MET A 1 10.74 5.21 47.49
N THR A 2 11.03 4.48 48.55
CA THR A 2 10.03 3.79 49.37
C THR A 2 9.41 4.76 50.40
N LYS A 3 8.31 4.36 51.05
CA LYS A 3 7.68 5.17 52.12
C LYS A 3 8.65 5.44 53.30
N GLU A 4 9.64 4.58 53.49
CA GLU A 4 10.68 4.73 54.52
C GLU A 4 11.71 5.79 54.15
N ASP A 5 12.08 5.93 52.87
CA ASP A 5 12.97 7.01 52.39
C ASP A 5 12.37 8.40 52.66
N ILE A 6 11.04 8.52 52.54
CA ILE A 6 10.30 9.78 52.78
C ILE A 6 10.22 10.09 54.28
N ALA A 7 10.15 9.07 55.15
CA ALA A 7 10.15 9.25 56.60
C ALA A 7 11.53 9.66 57.14
N LEU A 8 12.61 9.13 56.54
CA LEU A 8 13.99 9.50 56.85
C LEU A 8 14.33 10.94 56.41
N LEU A 9 13.81 11.37 55.26
CA LEU A 9 13.96 12.75 54.79
C LEU A 9 13.17 13.76 55.65
N LYS A 10 12.03 13.37 56.21
CA LYS A 10 11.26 14.19 57.17
C LYS A 10 11.96 14.35 58.53
N ARG A 11 12.66 13.31 59.02
CA ARG A 11 13.41 13.39 60.29
C ARG A 11 14.67 14.25 60.21
N ARG A 12 15.22 14.49 59.00
CA ARG A 12 16.45 15.27 58.79
C ARG A 12 16.23 16.79 58.61
N GLY A 13 15.03 17.30 58.85
CA GLY A 13 14.80 18.76 58.94
C GLY A 13 15.13 19.56 57.67
N ARG A 14 15.12 18.94 56.48
CA ARG A 14 15.44 19.60 55.19
C ARG A 14 14.28 19.55 54.20
N VAL A 15 13.09 19.99 54.63
CA VAL A 15 12.05 20.46 53.70
C VAL A 15 11.38 21.69 54.32
N PRO A 16 11.38 22.86 53.68
CA PRO A 16 10.66 24.02 54.18
C PRO A 16 9.16 23.74 54.13
N THR A 17 8.54 23.58 55.30
CA THR A 17 7.10 23.37 55.53
C THR A 17 6.22 24.50 54.98
N SER A 18 6.80 25.65 54.64
CA SER A 18 6.04 26.84 54.22
C SER A 18 5.35 26.73 52.86
N ARG A 19 5.80 25.86 51.93
CA ARG A 19 5.15 25.71 50.61
C ARG A 19 3.96 24.74 50.64
N MET A 20 4.08 23.66 51.40
CA MET A 20 3.04 22.63 51.48
C MET A 20 1.89 23.05 52.40
N ASP A 21 2.19 23.79 53.48
CA ASP A 21 1.17 24.39 54.34
C ASP A 21 0.47 25.58 53.67
N ARG A 22 1.14 26.33 52.77
CA ARG A 22 0.47 27.31 51.91
C ARG A 22 -0.45 26.64 50.88
N TYR A 23 -0.05 25.49 50.31
CA TYR A 23 -0.89 24.73 49.37
C TYR A 23 -2.10 24.09 50.07
N GLN A 24 -1.92 23.56 51.28
CA GLN A 24 -3.01 23.00 52.11
C GLN A 24 -3.92 24.07 52.71
N SER A 25 -3.38 25.23 53.08
CA SER A 25 -4.14 26.41 53.52
C SER A 25 -4.93 27.04 52.37
N GLN A 26 -4.33 27.15 51.17
CA GLN A 26 -5.05 27.61 49.97
C GLN A 26 -6.13 26.62 49.53
N THR A 27 -5.92 25.31 49.65
CA THR A 27 -6.96 24.31 49.35
C THR A 27 -8.06 24.28 50.42
N ARG A 28 -7.77 24.52 51.71
CA ARG A 28 -8.79 24.69 52.77
C ARG A 28 -9.58 25.99 52.63
N LYS A 29 -8.94 27.11 52.27
CA LYS A 29 -9.66 28.36 51.95
C LYS A 29 -10.48 28.23 50.65
N ARG A 30 -10.02 27.45 49.66
CA ARG A 30 -10.79 27.11 48.44
C ARG A 30 -11.98 26.19 48.68
N ARG A 31 -12.03 25.42 49.79
CA ARG A 31 -13.19 24.59 50.15
C ARG A 31 -14.35 25.38 50.78
N LYS A 32 -14.11 26.58 51.30
CA LYS A 32 -15.14 27.40 51.99
C LYS A 32 -15.75 28.52 51.15
N ALA A 33 -15.33 28.69 49.90
CA ALA A 33 -15.92 29.63 48.96
C ALA A 33 -16.66 28.88 47.84
N VAL A 34 -17.68 28.11 48.20
CA VAL A 34 -18.78 27.78 47.28
C VAL A 34 -19.93 28.66 47.76
N LEU A 35 -20.09 29.82 47.10
CA LEU A 35 -21.19 30.73 47.36
C LEU A 35 -22.52 29.99 47.10
N PRO A 36 -23.45 29.92 48.06
CA PRO A 36 -24.82 29.52 47.79
C PRO A 36 -25.47 30.66 47.00
N GLY A 37 -25.69 30.46 45.69
CA GLY A 37 -26.30 31.47 44.83
C GLY A 37 -25.90 31.47 43.35
N THR A 38 -25.05 30.54 42.89
CA THR A 38 -24.68 30.42 41.46
C THR A 38 -25.11 29.07 40.88
N THR A 39 -26.41 28.77 40.99
CA THR A 39 -27.03 27.57 40.38
C THR A 39 -27.42 27.76 38.91
N GLU A 40 -27.18 28.92 38.31
CA GLU A 40 -27.82 29.30 37.04
C GLU A 40 -27.19 28.75 35.73
N LEU A 41 -26.14 27.93 35.75
CA LEU A 41 -25.34 27.71 34.51
C LEU A 41 -24.76 26.30 34.26
N ALA A 42 -25.23 25.24 34.94
CA ALA A 42 -24.87 23.86 34.59
C ALA A 42 -25.79 23.33 33.47
N TRP A 43 -25.30 22.52 32.53
CA TRP A 43 -26.19 21.85 31.55
C TRP A 43 -26.78 20.56 32.10
N ILE A 44 -26.40 20.18 33.32
CA ILE A 44 -26.92 19.02 34.04
C ILE A 44 -27.25 19.48 35.46
N PHE A 45 -28.54 19.49 35.77
CA PHE A 45 -29.11 19.90 37.06
C PHE A 45 -29.61 18.71 37.86
N THR A 46 -30.06 17.64 37.19
CA THR A 46 -30.64 16.45 37.84
C THR A 46 -29.78 15.20 37.64
N ARG A 47 -29.97 14.22 38.54
CA ARG A 47 -29.35 12.90 38.42
C ARG A 47 -29.75 12.21 37.11
N GLU A 48 -31.01 12.33 36.72
CA GLU A 48 -31.54 11.79 35.46
C GLU A 48 -30.86 12.39 34.22
N GLN A 49 -30.56 13.69 34.22
CA GLN A 49 -29.81 14.34 33.15
C GLN A 49 -28.35 13.85 33.09
N ASN A 50 -27.74 13.60 34.24
CA ASN A 50 -26.40 13.01 34.34
C ASN A 50 -26.37 11.58 33.80
N ASP A 51 -27.35 10.78 34.18
CA ASP A 51 -27.50 9.39 33.71
C ASP A 51 -27.74 9.36 32.20
N THR A 52 -28.53 10.31 31.67
CA THR A 52 -28.77 10.46 30.23
C THR A 52 -27.49 10.84 29.48
N ALA A 53 -26.74 11.83 29.96
CA ALA A 53 -25.48 12.27 29.35
C ALA A 53 -24.41 11.16 29.36
N ALA A 54 -24.30 10.43 30.48
CA ALA A 54 -23.43 9.27 30.59
C ALA A 54 -23.84 8.18 29.59
N THR A 55 -25.13 7.88 29.48
CA THR A 55 -25.68 6.90 28.52
C THR A 55 -25.31 7.28 27.09
N TRP A 56 -25.53 8.52 26.66
CA TRP A 56 -25.18 8.97 25.30
C TRP A 56 -23.67 8.94 25.03
N THR A 57 -22.84 9.17 26.04
CA THR A 57 -21.39 9.06 25.91
C THR A 57 -20.97 7.60 25.67
N VAL A 58 -21.54 6.66 26.44
CA VAL A 58 -21.28 5.22 26.27
C VAL A 58 -21.83 4.72 24.94
N VAL A 59 -23.04 5.10 24.56
CA VAL A 59 -23.63 4.75 23.26
C VAL A 59 -22.75 5.29 22.12
N GLY A 60 -22.32 6.55 22.20
CA GLY A 60 -21.41 7.14 21.21
C GLY A 60 -20.09 6.36 21.08
N PHE A 61 -19.49 5.96 22.21
CA PHE A 61 -18.29 5.12 22.23
C PHE A 61 -18.53 3.77 21.54
N CYS A 62 -19.58 3.05 21.96
CA CYS A 62 -19.91 1.73 21.43
C CYS A 62 -20.22 1.78 19.94
N VAL A 63 -21.00 2.77 19.49
CA VAL A 63 -21.33 2.97 18.07
C VAL A 63 -20.07 3.27 17.27
N ALA A 64 -19.20 4.18 17.73
CA ALA A 64 -17.97 4.51 17.02
C ALA A 64 -17.02 3.33 16.91
N PHE A 65 -16.77 2.63 18.03
CA PHE A 65 -15.88 1.47 18.07
C PHE A 65 -16.43 0.32 17.22
N ALA A 66 -17.72 -0.02 17.38
CA ALA A 66 -18.35 -1.08 16.59
C ALA A 66 -18.36 -0.74 15.10
N SER A 67 -18.62 0.51 14.71
CA SER A 67 -18.61 0.92 13.31
C SER A 67 -17.22 0.78 12.69
N ILE A 68 -16.15 1.19 13.38
CA ILE A 68 -14.76 1.02 12.93
C ILE A 68 -14.44 -0.47 12.74
N LEU A 69 -14.82 -1.32 13.71
CA LEU A 69 -14.55 -2.76 13.69
C LEU A 69 -15.34 -3.49 12.61
N ILE A 70 -16.66 -3.28 12.54
CA ILE A 70 -17.54 -3.89 11.54
C ILE A 70 -17.13 -3.46 10.14
N THR A 71 -16.84 -2.17 9.93
CA THR A 71 -16.37 -1.68 8.63
C THR A 71 -15.06 -2.33 8.23
N GLY A 72 -14.10 -2.44 9.15
CA GLY A 72 -12.82 -3.08 8.84
C GLY A 72 -12.98 -4.56 8.48
N ILE A 73 -13.78 -5.31 9.24
CA ILE A 73 -14.08 -6.72 8.95
C ILE A 73 -14.83 -6.85 7.62
N ALA A 74 -15.87 -6.06 7.38
CA ALA A 74 -16.63 -6.08 6.14
C ALA A 74 -15.75 -5.71 4.94
N THR A 75 -14.84 -4.74 5.09
CA THR A 75 -13.92 -4.36 4.04
C THR A 75 -12.95 -5.49 3.70
N LEU A 76 -12.44 -6.22 4.69
CA LEU A 76 -11.59 -7.39 4.46
C LEU A 76 -12.34 -8.57 3.84
N ALA A 77 -13.61 -8.75 4.20
CA ALA A 77 -14.46 -9.80 3.63
C ALA A 77 -14.83 -9.52 2.17
N LEU A 78 -14.96 -8.24 1.81
CA LEU A 78 -15.34 -7.80 0.46
C LEU A 78 -14.14 -7.42 -0.42
N SER A 79 -12.94 -7.33 0.14
CA SER A 79 -11.77 -6.91 -0.64
C SER A 79 -11.36 -7.99 -1.63
N GLU A 80 -11.27 -7.62 -2.90
CA GLU A 80 -10.73 -8.48 -3.93
C GLU A 80 -9.22 -8.69 -3.71
N VAL A 81 -8.78 -9.94 -3.85
CA VAL A 81 -7.46 -10.43 -3.40
C VAL A 81 -6.43 -10.45 -4.52
N ALA A 82 -6.84 -10.37 -5.77
CA ALA A 82 -5.93 -10.44 -6.91
C ALA A 82 -6.62 -9.87 -8.14
N ASP A 83 -5.82 -9.30 -9.05
CA ASP A 83 -6.24 -8.98 -10.41
C ASP A 83 -6.52 -10.29 -11.18
N VAL A 84 -7.72 -10.84 -11.00
CA VAL A 84 -8.21 -12.07 -11.63
C VAL A 84 -9.23 -11.82 -12.73
N ARG A 85 -9.73 -10.59 -12.85
CA ARG A 85 -10.68 -10.18 -13.90
C ARG A 85 -9.94 -9.79 -15.17
N PHE A 86 -9.24 -10.74 -15.75
CA PHE A 86 -8.52 -10.55 -17.01
C PHE A 86 -8.69 -11.78 -17.89
N ASN A 87 -9.32 -11.59 -19.05
CA ASN A 87 -9.47 -12.61 -20.10
C ASN A 87 -9.98 -13.97 -19.57
N ASP A 88 -11.13 -13.89 -18.87
CA ASP A 88 -11.87 -15.00 -18.24
C ASP A 88 -11.12 -15.80 -17.18
N LEU A 89 -9.98 -15.33 -16.68
CA LEU A 89 -9.20 -16.05 -15.65
C LEU A 89 -10.03 -16.35 -14.39
N ASP A 90 -11.01 -15.53 -14.04
CA ASP A 90 -11.87 -15.74 -12.88
C ASP A 90 -12.73 -16.99 -12.99
N SER A 91 -13.30 -17.29 -14.16
CA SER A 91 -14.08 -18.51 -14.37
C SER A 91 -13.21 -19.76 -14.26
N TRP A 92 -11.97 -19.69 -14.74
CA TRP A 92 -11.03 -20.82 -14.72
C TRP A 92 -10.48 -21.11 -13.32
N ILE A 93 -10.32 -20.07 -12.49
CA ILE A 93 -9.93 -20.24 -11.07
C ILE A 93 -11.06 -20.92 -10.30
N ASP A 94 -12.31 -20.58 -10.58
CA ASP A 94 -13.47 -21.14 -9.88
C ASP A 94 -13.67 -22.64 -10.20
N ASP A 95 -13.19 -23.10 -11.36
CA ASP A 95 -13.18 -24.51 -11.78
C ASP A 95 -11.97 -25.33 -11.24
N ASP A 96 -11.11 -24.75 -10.40
CA ASP A 96 -9.84 -25.34 -9.89
C ASP A 96 -8.90 -25.86 -11.02
N ALA A 97 -9.08 -25.36 -12.26
CA ALA A 97 -8.35 -25.79 -13.45
C ALA A 97 -7.00 -25.07 -13.64
N VAL A 98 -6.69 -24.11 -12.76
CA VAL A 98 -5.56 -23.19 -12.88
C VAL A 98 -4.69 -23.23 -11.64
N GLN A 99 -3.38 -23.14 -11.85
CA GLN A 99 -2.41 -22.99 -10.78
C GLN A 99 -1.80 -21.60 -10.85
N CYS A 100 -1.77 -20.88 -9.74
CA CYS A 100 -1.22 -19.53 -9.69
C CYS A 100 0.03 -19.46 -8.80
N LEU A 101 1.02 -18.72 -9.31
CA LEU A 101 2.24 -18.33 -8.62
C LEU A 101 2.28 -16.81 -8.51
N ARG A 102 2.92 -16.31 -7.45
CA ARG A 102 3.04 -14.87 -7.24
C ARG A 102 4.11 -14.30 -8.15
N VAL A 103 3.90 -13.07 -8.64
CA VAL A 103 4.83 -12.40 -9.54
C VAL A 103 5.08 -10.96 -9.11
N ALA A 104 6.31 -10.50 -9.32
CA ALA A 104 6.66 -9.08 -9.35
C ALA A 104 7.13 -8.71 -10.76
N ARG A 105 6.63 -7.59 -11.24
CA ARG A 105 7.00 -7.01 -12.54
C ARG A 105 8.22 -6.10 -12.35
N ARG A 106 9.22 -6.26 -13.22
CA ARG A 106 10.33 -5.32 -13.42
C ARG A 106 10.21 -4.73 -14.82
N ALA A 107 11.00 -3.70 -15.12
CA ALA A 107 10.99 -3.09 -16.44
C ALA A 107 11.32 -4.10 -17.54
N ASP A 108 12.36 -4.92 -17.34
CA ASP A 108 12.90 -5.75 -18.43
C ASP A 108 12.56 -7.25 -18.28
N TYR A 109 11.97 -7.65 -17.15
CA TYR A 109 11.58 -9.04 -16.88
C TYR A 109 10.50 -9.16 -15.81
N ALA A 110 9.95 -10.36 -15.62
CA ALA A 110 9.08 -10.70 -14.49
C ALA A 110 9.75 -11.72 -13.58
N VAL A 111 9.54 -11.57 -12.27
CA VAL A 111 10.05 -12.47 -11.23
C VAL A 111 8.91 -13.29 -10.67
N VAL A 112 9.01 -14.60 -10.76
CA VAL A 112 8.07 -15.55 -10.13
C VAL A 112 8.60 -15.94 -8.77
N PHE A 113 7.76 -15.85 -7.76
CA PHE A 113 8.10 -16.28 -6.41
C PHE A 113 7.54 -17.66 -6.17
N VAL A 114 8.43 -18.62 -5.92
CA VAL A 114 8.07 -20.00 -5.65
C VAL A 114 8.61 -20.39 -4.28
N ALA A 115 7.75 -20.97 -3.47
CA ALA A 115 8.12 -21.50 -2.16
C ALA A 115 8.32 -23.01 -2.30
N ILE A 116 9.57 -23.49 -2.18
CA ILE A 116 9.93 -24.90 -2.42
C ILE A 116 10.64 -25.49 -1.19
N GLY A 117 10.28 -26.74 -0.86
CA GLY A 117 10.99 -27.58 0.09
C GLY A 117 10.40 -27.64 1.50
N SER A 118 11.06 -28.45 2.34
CA SER A 118 10.71 -28.66 3.76
C SER A 118 11.97 -28.55 4.64
N PRO A 119 12.19 -27.44 5.37
CA PRO A 119 11.34 -26.26 5.48
C PRO A 119 11.31 -25.42 4.20
N VAL A 120 10.16 -24.78 3.95
CA VAL A 120 9.90 -23.99 2.74
C VAL A 120 10.94 -22.87 2.58
N GLN A 121 11.61 -22.86 1.42
CA GLN A 121 12.50 -21.80 0.98
C GLN A 121 11.81 -20.95 -0.09
N HIS A 122 11.87 -19.64 0.08
CA HIS A 122 11.33 -18.70 -0.89
C HIS A 122 12.39 -18.36 -1.93
N LEU A 123 12.14 -18.75 -3.18
CA LEU A 123 13.02 -18.57 -4.32
C LEU A 123 12.44 -17.54 -5.29
N GLN A 124 13.32 -16.80 -5.96
CA GLN A 124 12.99 -15.82 -6.98
C GLN A 124 13.41 -16.35 -8.34
N LEU A 125 12.47 -16.61 -9.25
CA LEU A 125 12.75 -17.20 -10.56
C LEU A 125 12.50 -16.18 -11.66
N LEU A 126 13.33 -16.16 -12.70
CA LEU A 126 13.09 -15.41 -13.92
C LEU A 126 11.97 -16.09 -14.71
N LEU A 127 10.89 -15.37 -15.04
CA LEU A 127 9.90 -15.86 -15.98
C LEU A 127 10.43 -15.72 -17.41
N SER A 128 10.81 -16.83 -18.03
CA SER A 128 11.22 -16.88 -19.44
C SER A 128 9.99 -17.04 -20.31
N ILE A 129 9.48 -15.92 -20.83
CA ILE A 129 8.33 -15.87 -21.74
C ILE A 129 8.76 -16.19 -23.18
N GLY A 130 9.97 -15.77 -23.54
CA GLY A 130 10.54 -15.96 -24.87
C GLY A 130 10.99 -17.38 -25.16
N GLU A 131 10.88 -18.32 -24.20
CA GLU A 131 11.26 -19.72 -24.38
C GLU A 131 10.16 -20.67 -23.91
N ALA A 132 9.91 -21.72 -24.69
CA ALA A 132 9.00 -22.79 -24.32
C ALA A 132 9.68 -24.16 -24.43
N VAL A 133 9.35 -25.06 -23.50
CA VAL A 133 9.81 -26.45 -23.47
C VAL A 133 8.66 -27.41 -23.79
N ASP A 134 9.00 -28.60 -24.27
CA ASP A 134 8.02 -29.64 -24.52
C ASP A 134 7.47 -30.23 -23.22
N PRO A 135 6.17 -30.57 -23.17
CA PRO A 135 5.54 -31.10 -21.97
C PRO A 135 6.14 -32.46 -21.61
N GLY A 136 6.66 -32.55 -20.38
CA GLY A 136 7.20 -33.80 -19.85
C GLY A 136 8.55 -34.20 -20.42
N ASP A 137 9.23 -33.31 -21.16
CA ASP A 137 10.60 -33.55 -21.61
C ASP A 137 11.51 -33.76 -20.38
N PRO A 138 12.03 -34.99 -20.16
CA PRO A 138 12.92 -35.27 -19.04
C PRO A 138 14.27 -34.58 -19.23
N GLU A 139 14.58 -34.11 -20.45
CA GLU A 139 15.81 -33.41 -20.79
C GLU A 139 15.69 -31.88 -20.64
N ALA A 140 14.51 -31.31 -20.53
CA ALA A 140 14.34 -29.87 -20.38
C ALA A 140 13.16 -29.54 -19.45
N PRO A 141 13.31 -29.76 -18.12
CA PRO A 141 12.25 -29.39 -17.19
C PRO A 141 11.99 -27.89 -17.25
N ALA A 142 10.70 -27.53 -17.08
CA ALA A 142 10.24 -26.14 -17.16
C ALA A 142 10.88 -25.22 -16.11
N MET A 143 11.42 -25.78 -15.02
CA MET A 143 12.04 -25.05 -13.93
C MET A 143 13.50 -25.46 -13.79
N ASN A 144 14.40 -24.48 -13.74
CA ASN A 144 15.83 -24.67 -13.49
C ASN A 144 16.23 -23.81 -12.28
N LEU A 145 16.82 -24.41 -11.26
CA LEU A 145 17.16 -23.80 -9.98
C LEU A 145 18.64 -23.96 -9.69
N PHE A 146 19.28 -22.92 -9.15
CA PHE A 146 20.70 -22.97 -8.74
C PHE A 146 20.92 -22.37 -7.34
N SER A 147 19.88 -22.36 -6.51
CA SER A 147 19.96 -21.81 -5.15
C SER A 147 20.42 -22.85 -4.14
N GLU A 148 21.56 -22.60 -3.50
CA GLU A 148 22.08 -23.42 -2.39
C GLU A 148 21.12 -23.52 -1.19
N ARG A 149 20.12 -22.63 -1.10
CA ARG A 149 19.10 -22.67 -0.04
C ARG A 149 18.30 -23.97 -0.08
N LEU A 150 18.15 -24.59 -1.25
CA LEU A 150 17.43 -25.84 -1.44
C LEU A 150 18.10 -27.04 -0.77
N HIS A 151 19.41 -26.99 -0.51
CA HIS A 151 20.12 -28.04 0.23
C HIS A 151 19.57 -28.25 1.65
N LYS A 152 18.80 -27.29 2.19
CA LYS A 152 18.15 -27.39 3.49
C LYS A 152 16.87 -28.22 3.46
N SER A 153 16.32 -28.50 2.27
CA SER A 153 15.08 -29.24 2.12
C SER A 153 15.29 -30.73 2.38
N THR A 154 14.54 -31.29 3.34
CA THR A 154 14.56 -32.72 3.63
C THR A 154 13.65 -33.54 2.72
N SER A 155 12.76 -32.88 1.96
CA SER A 155 11.85 -33.51 1.01
C SER A 155 12.42 -33.58 -0.41
N MET A 156 13.51 -32.88 -0.69
CA MET A 156 14.16 -32.88 -1.99
C MET A 156 14.77 -34.24 -2.32
N ARG A 157 14.52 -34.73 -3.54
CA ARG A 157 15.10 -35.96 -4.08
C ARG A 157 15.65 -35.68 -5.45
N CYS A 158 16.94 -35.95 -5.66
CA CYS A 158 17.61 -35.73 -6.94
C CYS A 158 18.10 -37.05 -7.52
N THR A 159 18.02 -37.15 -8.85
CA THR A 159 18.51 -38.26 -9.64
C THR A 159 19.35 -37.71 -10.79
N PRO A 160 20.45 -38.38 -11.19
CA PRO A 160 21.19 -38.00 -12.38
C PRO A 160 20.31 -38.03 -13.63
N PHE A 161 20.51 -37.09 -14.55
CA PHE A 161 19.87 -37.17 -15.87
C PHE A 161 20.33 -38.42 -16.65
N SER A 162 19.50 -38.87 -17.59
CA SER A 162 19.84 -39.94 -18.53
C SER A 162 19.58 -39.44 -19.96
N PRO A 163 20.62 -39.09 -20.74
CA PRO A 163 22.05 -39.22 -20.46
C PRO A 163 22.55 -38.27 -19.36
N ALA A 164 23.61 -38.69 -18.66
CA ALA A 164 24.19 -37.90 -17.56
C ALA A 164 24.72 -36.56 -18.08
N ARG A 165 24.38 -35.50 -17.35
CA ARG A 165 24.81 -34.12 -17.64
C ARG A 165 25.73 -33.65 -16.55
N GLU A 166 26.83 -33.01 -16.95
CA GLU A 166 27.82 -32.54 -15.99
C GLU A 166 27.21 -31.44 -15.11
N TYR A 167 27.23 -31.65 -13.79
CA TYR A 167 26.83 -30.68 -12.78
C TYR A 167 25.37 -30.21 -12.80
N SER A 168 24.49 -31.01 -13.40
CA SER A 168 23.04 -30.82 -13.32
C SER A 168 22.37 -32.12 -12.90
N GLU A 169 21.39 -32.03 -12.01
CA GLU A 169 20.60 -33.17 -11.55
C GLU A 169 19.10 -32.89 -11.72
N ASP A 170 18.33 -33.94 -11.96
CA ASP A 170 16.87 -33.86 -12.00
C ASP A 170 16.32 -34.05 -10.59
N CYS A 171 15.72 -33.00 -10.03
CA CYS A 171 15.26 -32.97 -8.66
C CYS A 171 13.74 -32.84 -8.57
N GLN A 172 13.17 -33.43 -7.53
CA GLN A 172 11.77 -33.32 -7.16
C GLN A 172 11.64 -32.84 -5.73
N ASP A 173 10.72 -31.92 -5.50
CA ASP A 173 10.41 -31.42 -4.15
C ASP A 173 8.95 -30.91 -4.07
N LEU A 174 8.53 -30.47 -2.88
CA LEU A 174 7.22 -29.87 -2.64
C LEU A 174 7.26 -28.36 -2.91
N ALA A 175 6.43 -27.87 -3.81
CA ALA A 175 6.20 -26.46 -4.05
C ALA A 175 4.84 -26.03 -3.49
N LEU A 176 4.80 -24.85 -2.87
CA LEU A 176 3.58 -24.22 -2.39
C LEU A 176 2.98 -23.40 -3.54
N ILE A 177 1.76 -23.75 -3.95
CA ILE A 177 1.01 -23.05 -4.99
C ILE A 177 -0.34 -22.58 -4.47
N TYR A 178 -0.94 -21.63 -5.18
CA TYR A 178 -2.34 -21.30 -5.00
C TYR A 178 -3.21 -22.29 -5.77
N SER A 179 -4.09 -22.98 -5.05
CA SER A 179 -5.16 -23.78 -5.64
C SER A 179 -6.37 -22.93 -6.00
N ASN A 180 -6.62 -21.88 -5.24
CA ASN A 180 -7.74 -20.95 -5.44
C ASN A 180 -7.27 -19.55 -4.97
N ARG A 181 -8.14 -18.54 -4.99
CA ARG A 181 -7.87 -17.13 -4.65
C ARG A 181 -7.20 -16.96 -3.28
N ASP A 182 -7.63 -17.74 -2.29
CA ASP A 182 -7.22 -17.56 -0.89
C ASP A 182 -6.58 -18.80 -0.24
N SER A 183 -6.46 -19.91 -0.97
CA SER A 183 -5.94 -21.17 -0.43
C SER A 183 -4.62 -21.57 -1.08
N GLN A 184 -3.64 -21.88 -0.22
CA GLN A 184 -2.36 -22.44 -0.65
C GLN A 184 -2.26 -23.92 -0.28
N ARG A 185 -1.69 -24.72 -1.19
CA ARG A 185 -1.44 -26.15 -0.99
C ARG A 185 -0.07 -26.56 -1.54
N PHE A 186 0.48 -27.64 -1.00
CA PHE A 186 1.69 -28.25 -1.55
C PHE A 186 1.35 -29.13 -2.75
N ILE A 187 2.15 -28.98 -3.81
CA ILE A 187 2.22 -29.90 -4.94
C ILE A 187 3.63 -30.43 -5.09
N LYS A 188 3.76 -31.62 -5.67
CA LYS A 188 5.08 -32.11 -6.09
C LYS A 188 5.46 -31.39 -7.38
N THR A 189 6.67 -30.83 -7.41
CA THR A 189 7.24 -30.19 -8.59
C THR A 189 8.57 -30.87 -8.94
N ARG A 190 8.93 -30.81 -10.22
CA ARG A 190 10.17 -31.34 -10.78
C ARG A 190 10.95 -30.18 -11.40
N PHE A 191 12.25 -30.14 -11.16
CA PHE A 191 13.12 -29.07 -11.63
C PHE A 191 14.55 -29.59 -11.87
N GLU A 192 15.26 -28.95 -12.78
CA GLU A 192 16.70 -29.14 -12.93
C GLU A 192 17.41 -28.35 -11.85
N TYR A 193 18.27 -29.00 -11.06
CA TYR A 193 19.18 -28.32 -10.15
C TYR A 193 20.55 -28.17 -10.82
N LYS A 194 21.06 -26.94 -10.90
CA LYS A 194 22.41 -26.63 -11.41
C LYS A 194 23.28 -26.07 -10.31
N ASN A 195 24.57 -26.38 -10.38
CA ASN A 195 25.54 -25.69 -9.53
C ASN A 195 25.58 -24.18 -9.88
N ARG A 196 25.56 -23.34 -8.85
CA ARG A 196 25.56 -21.88 -8.99
C ARG A 196 26.81 -21.32 -9.67
N GLU A 197 27.98 -21.90 -9.43
CA GLU A 197 29.23 -21.47 -10.06
C GLU A 197 29.19 -21.71 -11.58
N ILE A 198 28.42 -22.71 -11.99
CA ILE A 198 28.25 -23.06 -13.40
C ILE A 198 27.24 -22.18 -14.07
N ALA A 199 26.14 -21.85 -13.38
CA ALA A 199 25.23 -20.80 -13.84
C ALA A 199 25.98 -19.46 -14.02
N ALA A 200 26.94 -19.15 -13.14
CA ALA A 200 27.81 -17.98 -13.29
C ALA A 200 28.77 -18.11 -14.49
N ALA A 201 29.42 -19.26 -14.66
CA ALA A 201 30.39 -19.50 -15.73
C ALA A 201 29.74 -19.48 -17.13
N TYR A 202 28.51 -19.99 -17.25
CA TYR A 202 27.75 -19.98 -18.50
C TYR A 202 26.90 -18.72 -18.70
N GLU A 203 27.02 -17.73 -17.81
CA GLU A 203 26.30 -16.46 -17.90
C GLU A 203 24.76 -16.65 -17.98
N ASP A 204 24.21 -17.51 -17.13
CA ASP A 204 22.75 -17.75 -17.07
C ASP A 204 22.00 -16.45 -16.78
N ASP A 205 20.98 -16.15 -17.59
CA ASP A 205 20.25 -14.88 -17.54
C ASP A 205 19.62 -14.61 -16.16
N ALA A 206 19.13 -15.64 -15.48
CA ALA A 206 18.60 -15.48 -14.13
C ALA A 206 19.70 -15.15 -13.12
N TYR A 207 20.88 -15.76 -13.25
CA TYR A 207 22.02 -15.47 -12.39
C TYR A 207 22.47 -14.02 -12.57
N LEU A 208 22.55 -13.55 -13.81
CA LEU A 208 22.90 -12.17 -14.15
C LEU A 208 21.87 -11.15 -13.61
N ALA A 209 20.60 -11.53 -13.58
CA ALA A 209 19.53 -10.75 -12.95
C ALA A 209 19.51 -10.84 -11.40
N GLY A 210 20.41 -11.64 -10.80
CA GLY A 210 20.51 -11.83 -9.35
C GLY A 210 19.42 -12.72 -8.76
N LEU A 211 18.82 -13.59 -9.56
CA LEU A 211 17.71 -14.49 -9.21
C LEU A 211 18.22 -15.89 -8.85
N ASP A 212 17.34 -16.76 -8.35
CA ASP A 212 17.62 -18.12 -7.88
C ASP A 212 17.45 -19.21 -8.96
N GLY A 213 16.89 -18.87 -10.12
CA GLY A 213 16.58 -19.81 -11.19
C GLY A 213 15.72 -19.23 -12.31
N THR A 214 15.30 -20.07 -13.26
CA THR A 214 14.41 -19.75 -14.39
C THR A 214 13.15 -20.62 -14.36
N LEU A 215 12.02 -20.03 -14.76
CA LEU A 215 10.77 -20.72 -15.05
C LEU A 215 10.41 -20.45 -16.51
N ARG A 216 10.41 -21.50 -17.34
CA ARG A 216 10.08 -21.47 -18.77
C ARG A 216 8.63 -21.85 -18.99
N MET A 217 8.08 -21.42 -20.13
CA MET A 217 6.75 -21.83 -20.56
C MET A 217 6.76 -23.29 -21.04
N VAL A 218 5.61 -23.94 -21.01
CA VAL A 218 5.41 -25.31 -21.47
C VAL A 218 4.46 -25.29 -22.66
N ARG A 219 4.77 -26.05 -23.71
CA ARG A 219 3.88 -26.18 -24.87
C ARG A 219 2.61 -26.95 -24.50
N GLY A 220 1.48 -26.58 -25.09
CA GLY A 220 0.16 -27.13 -24.74
C GLY A 220 -0.43 -26.55 -23.46
N SER A 221 0.02 -25.36 -23.05
CA SER A 221 -0.44 -24.68 -21.84
C SER A 221 -0.85 -23.24 -22.12
N VAL A 222 -1.70 -22.71 -21.24
CA VAL A 222 -2.11 -21.30 -21.21
C VAL A 222 -1.47 -20.61 -20.03
N TYR A 223 -1.06 -19.37 -20.22
CA TYR A 223 -0.50 -18.51 -19.19
C TYR A 223 -1.23 -17.18 -19.14
N TRP A 224 -1.69 -16.79 -17.94
CA TRP A 224 -2.15 -15.45 -17.63
C TRP A 224 -1.12 -14.79 -16.73
N LEU A 225 -0.57 -13.68 -17.19
CA LEU A 225 0.39 -12.88 -16.47
C LEU A 225 -0.26 -11.55 -16.11
N THR A 226 -0.79 -11.48 -14.90
CA THR A 226 -1.52 -10.34 -14.36
C THR A 226 -0.57 -9.39 -13.62
N THR A 227 -1.10 -8.38 -12.93
CA THR A 227 -0.26 -7.44 -12.17
C THR A 227 0.53 -8.11 -11.05
N THR A 228 -0.01 -9.18 -10.45
CA THR A 228 0.52 -9.79 -9.22
C THR A 228 0.70 -11.30 -9.30
N HIS A 229 0.18 -11.97 -10.33
CA HIS A 229 0.24 -13.43 -10.47
C HIS A 229 0.66 -13.86 -11.88
N VAL A 230 1.29 -15.03 -11.97
CA VAL A 230 1.30 -15.85 -13.18
C VAL A 230 0.46 -17.08 -12.89
N CYS A 231 -0.60 -17.24 -13.65
CA CYS A 231 -1.52 -18.36 -13.57
C CYS A 231 -1.39 -19.19 -14.82
N PHE A 232 -1.44 -20.52 -14.70
CA PHE A 232 -1.31 -21.40 -15.85
C PHE A 232 -2.21 -22.63 -15.76
N SER A 233 -2.60 -23.14 -16.93
CA SER A 233 -3.37 -24.36 -17.08
C SER A 233 -2.81 -25.22 -18.21
N ASN A 234 -2.97 -26.54 -18.09
CA ASN A 234 -2.52 -27.52 -19.08
C ASN A 234 -3.67 -28.00 -19.98
N GLN A 235 -4.76 -27.25 -20.06
CA GLN A 235 -5.84 -27.56 -20.99
C GLN A 235 -5.45 -27.16 -22.42
N LEU A 236 -5.81 -28.01 -23.38
CA LEU A 236 -5.62 -27.73 -24.81
C LEU A 236 -6.43 -26.49 -25.20
N VAL A 237 -5.79 -25.57 -25.93
CA VAL A 237 -6.42 -24.32 -26.36
C VAL A 237 -6.45 -24.18 -27.86
N ASP A 238 -7.58 -23.67 -28.32
CA ASP A 238 -7.81 -23.28 -29.71
C ASP A 238 -7.08 -21.96 -30.01
N VAL A 239 -5.78 -22.07 -30.30
CA VAL A 239 -4.93 -20.93 -30.67
C VAL A 239 -5.44 -20.27 -31.96
N ALA A 240 -6.02 -21.05 -32.89
CA ALA A 240 -6.58 -20.52 -34.13
C ALA A 240 -7.78 -19.61 -33.85
N GLY A 241 -8.72 -20.07 -33.01
CA GLY A 241 -9.84 -19.26 -32.55
C GLY A 241 -9.41 -17.97 -31.83
N ALA A 242 -8.34 -18.01 -31.03
CA ALA A 242 -7.79 -16.83 -30.39
C ALA A 242 -7.23 -15.80 -31.40
N ILE A 243 -6.53 -16.28 -32.44
CA ILE A 243 -6.01 -15.43 -33.52
C ILE A 243 -7.17 -14.81 -34.32
N GLU A 244 -8.21 -15.58 -34.65
CA GLU A 244 -9.42 -15.07 -35.30
C GLU A 244 -10.14 -14.00 -34.45
N ALA A 245 -10.08 -14.12 -33.13
CA ALA A 245 -10.58 -13.13 -32.19
C ALA A 245 -9.69 -11.88 -32.05
N GLY A 246 -8.57 -11.81 -32.77
CA GLY A 246 -7.66 -10.66 -32.79
C GLY A 246 -6.44 -10.75 -31.89
N ALA A 247 -6.09 -11.94 -31.38
CA ALA A 247 -4.80 -12.16 -30.70
C ALA A 247 -3.64 -12.13 -31.71
N MET A 248 -2.47 -11.62 -31.29
CA MET A 248 -1.30 -11.56 -32.14
C MET A 248 -0.68 -12.96 -32.32
N PRO A 249 -0.53 -13.47 -33.54
CA PRO A 249 0.12 -14.76 -33.77
C PRO A 249 1.63 -14.67 -33.58
N TYR A 250 2.22 -15.72 -33.03
CA TYR A 250 3.67 -15.95 -33.02
C TYR A 250 3.95 -17.46 -32.89
N ALA A 251 5.21 -17.88 -32.98
CA ALA A 251 5.58 -19.29 -32.84
C ALA A 251 6.86 -19.48 -32.03
N TYR A 252 6.93 -20.56 -31.28
CA TYR A 252 8.15 -21.06 -30.67
C TYR A 252 8.88 -21.94 -31.69
N SER A 253 10.09 -21.52 -32.07
CA SER A 253 10.97 -22.26 -32.98
C SER A 253 11.14 -23.71 -32.51
N ALA A 254 10.91 -24.67 -33.40
CA ALA A 254 11.06 -26.09 -33.10
C ALA A 254 12.50 -26.48 -32.73
N THR A 255 13.50 -25.75 -33.26
CA THR A 255 14.92 -26.05 -33.05
C THR A 255 15.51 -25.33 -31.84
N THR A 256 15.09 -24.08 -31.60
CA THR A 256 15.69 -23.25 -30.53
C THR A 256 14.78 -23.06 -29.32
N GLY A 257 13.50 -23.40 -29.44
CA GLY A 257 12.50 -23.13 -28.40
C GLY A 257 12.18 -21.65 -28.19
N LYS A 258 12.72 -20.74 -29.02
CA LYS A 258 12.55 -19.29 -28.89
C LYS A 258 11.29 -18.78 -29.55
N ALA A 259 10.63 -17.81 -28.92
CA ALA A 259 9.46 -17.12 -29.46
C ALA A 259 9.86 -16.18 -30.60
N GLN A 260 9.21 -16.32 -31.75
CA GLN A 260 9.45 -15.55 -32.97
C GLN A 260 8.12 -15.14 -33.59
N ALA A 261 8.02 -13.90 -34.07
CA ALA A 261 6.89 -13.38 -34.81
C ALA A 261 7.35 -12.77 -36.14
N ASN A 262 6.44 -12.64 -37.10
CA ASN A 262 6.74 -11.84 -38.27
C ASN A 262 6.67 -10.36 -37.92
N GLY A 263 7.52 -9.54 -38.53
CA GLY A 263 7.51 -8.09 -38.29
C GLY A 263 6.16 -7.42 -38.59
N GLY A 264 5.39 -7.97 -39.55
CA GLY A 264 4.04 -7.50 -39.88
C GLY A 264 3.03 -7.71 -38.74
N ASP A 265 3.06 -8.86 -38.08
CA ASP A 265 2.13 -9.24 -37.01
C ASP A 265 2.27 -8.32 -35.78
N LEU A 266 3.44 -7.70 -35.59
CA LEU A 266 3.66 -6.72 -34.52
C LEU A 266 2.79 -5.46 -34.65
N HIS A 267 2.33 -5.12 -35.86
CA HIS A 267 1.45 -3.97 -36.08
C HIS A 267 0.00 -4.22 -35.66
N ASP A 268 -0.41 -5.49 -35.64
CA ASP A 268 -1.76 -5.90 -35.29
C ASP A 268 -2.02 -5.70 -33.79
N LEU A 269 -0.99 -5.86 -32.97
CA LEU A 269 -1.08 -5.61 -31.53
C LEU A 269 -0.77 -4.14 -31.20
N ALA A 270 -1.78 -3.40 -30.74
CA ALA A 270 -1.69 -1.95 -30.49
C ALA A 270 -0.50 -1.54 -29.59
N ILE A 271 -0.14 -2.34 -28.58
CA ILE A 271 0.99 -2.04 -27.68
C ILE A 271 2.36 -2.19 -28.37
N LEU A 272 2.46 -3.04 -29.39
CA LEU A 272 3.72 -3.31 -30.10
C LEU A 272 3.86 -2.51 -31.39
N ARG A 273 2.74 -1.97 -31.92
CA ARG A 273 2.72 -1.18 -33.15
C ARG A 273 3.74 -0.04 -33.20
N ASP A 274 3.98 0.62 -32.06
CA ASP A 274 4.90 1.76 -31.97
C ASP A 274 6.34 1.40 -31.63
N THR A 275 6.64 0.11 -31.48
CA THR A 275 7.99 -0.35 -31.17
C THR A 275 8.93 -0.10 -32.34
N PRO A 276 10.22 0.14 -32.06
CA PRO A 276 11.27 0.15 -33.06
C PRO A 276 11.20 -1.01 -34.04
N ALA A 277 11.06 -2.25 -33.57
CA ALA A 277 11.00 -3.43 -34.43
C ALA A 277 9.84 -3.37 -35.44
N ALA A 278 8.63 -2.99 -34.98
CA ALA A 278 7.47 -2.80 -35.86
C ALA A 278 7.72 -1.66 -36.88
N LYS A 279 8.21 -0.51 -36.43
CA LYS A 279 8.56 0.62 -37.33
C LYS A 279 9.69 0.27 -38.30
N GLY A 280 10.61 -0.59 -37.89
CA GLY A 280 11.66 -1.11 -38.76
C GLY A 280 11.08 -1.84 -39.95
N PHE A 281 9.99 -2.60 -39.78
CA PHE A 281 9.36 -3.37 -40.85
C PHE A 281 8.87 -2.47 -41.99
N THR A 282 8.32 -1.30 -41.65
CA THR A 282 7.88 -0.31 -42.65
C THR A 282 9.05 0.51 -43.20
N ASN A 283 10.03 0.87 -42.38
CA ASN A 283 11.12 1.78 -42.76
C ASN A 283 12.26 1.10 -43.53
N CYS A 284 12.62 -0.13 -43.16
CA CYS A 284 13.69 -0.91 -43.78
C CYS A 284 13.15 -1.95 -44.78
N GLY A 285 11.86 -2.26 -44.72
CA GLY A 285 11.20 -3.24 -45.60
C GLY A 285 11.24 -4.67 -45.06
N ALA A 286 10.25 -5.47 -45.47
CA ALA A 286 9.98 -6.80 -44.94
C ALA A 286 11.16 -7.79 -45.06
N ASN A 287 11.97 -7.65 -46.13
CA ASN A 287 13.08 -8.56 -46.40
C ASN A 287 14.23 -8.45 -45.38
N LEU A 288 14.36 -7.30 -44.71
CA LEU A 288 15.45 -7.05 -43.74
C LEU A 288 15.08 -7.43 -42.31
N LEU A 289 13.78 -7.59 -42.01
CA LEU A 289 13.29 -7.90 -40.65
C LEU A 289 12.63 -9.28 -40.50
N GLY A 290 12.36 -9.99 -41.61
CA GLY A 290 11.92 -11.39 -41.66
C GLY A 290 11.20 -11.90 -40.41
N THR A 291 11.98 -12.52 -39.51
CA THR A 291 11.56 -13.00 -38.20
C THR A 291 12.10 -12.12 -37.08
N VAL A 292 11.23 -11.70 -36.17
CA VAL A 292 11.56 -10.90 -34.98
C VAL A 292 11.45 -11.77 -33.74
N ASP A 293 12.51 -11.82 -32.95
CA ASP A 293 12.51 -12.56 -31.69
C ASP A 293 11.71 -11.81 -30.61
N LEU A 294 10.82 -12.52 -29.92
CA LEU A 294 9.99 -11.97 -28.84
C LEU A 294 10.55 -12.30 -27.47
N PHE A 295 10.61 -11.29 -26.60
CA PHE A 295 10.97 -11.38 -25.18
C PHE A 295 12.26 -12.18 -24.90
N PRO A 296 13.37 -11.87 -25.59
CA PRO A 296 14.63 -12.58 -25.38
C PRO A 296 15.07 -12.49 -23.92
N THR A 297 15.38 -13.62 -23.31
CA THR A 297 15.78 -13.73 -21.90
C THR A 297 16.96 -12.86 -21.53
N ARG A 298 17.94 -12.73 -22.44
CA ARG A 298 19.10 -11.84 -22.29
C ARG A 298 18.75 -10.37 -22.08
N ALA A 299 17.57 -9.92 -22.50
CA ALA A 299 17.10 -8.57 -22.23
C ALA A 299 16.84 -8.33 -20.73
N SER A 300 16.68 -9.39 -19.91
CA SER A 300 16.60 -9.27 -18.45
C SER A 300 17.86 -8.63 -17.83
N ALA A 301 19.02 -8.84 -18.45
CA ALA A 301 20.29 -8.20 -18.11
C ALA A 301 20.61 -7.05 -19.09
N GLU A 302 19.62 -6.16 -19.32
CA GLU A 302 19.62 -5.14 -20.38
C GLU A 302 20.94 -4.36 -20.46
N ARG A 303 21.40 -3.84 -19.32
CA ARG A 303 22.58 -2.98 -19.25
C ARG A 303 23.86 -3.66 -19.75
N MET A 304 24.14 -4.87 -19.26
CA MET A 304 25.44 -5.52 -19.45
C MET A 304 25.50 -6.38 -20.70
N TYR A 305 24.41 -7.09 -21.02
CA TYR A 305 24.43 -8.10 -22.08
C TYR A 305 23.62 -7.70 -23.30
N TRP A 306 22.52 -6.98 -23.12
CA TRP A 306 21.68 -6.57 -24.24
C TRP A 306 22.25 -5.34 -24.96
N LEU A 307 22.48 -4.28 -24.20
CA LEU A 307 22.99 -3.00 -24.70
C LEU A 307 24.50 -2.91 -24.64
N VAL A 308 25.19 -3.81 -23.93
CA VAL A 308 26.66 -3.85 -23.80
C VAL A 308 27.22 -2.49 -23.37
N LEU A 309 26.66 -1.93 -22.29
CA LEU A 309 27.08 -0.64 -21.77
C LEU A 309 28.31 -0.79 -20.87
N THR A 310 29.33 0.02 -21.14
CA THR A 310 30.59 0.04 -20.38
C THR A 310 30.47 0.68 -18.99
N THR A 311 29.47 1.54 -18.77
CA THR A 311 29.26 2.24 -17.50
C THR A 311 27.80 2.27 -17.07
N THR A 312 27.58 2.29 -15.76
CA THR A 312 26.23 2.40 -15.17
C THR A 312 25.62 3.79 -15.35
N PHE A 313 26.48 4.81 -15.48
CA PHE A 313 26.06 6.21 -15.62
C PHE A 313 25.19 6.45 -16.85
N VAL A 314 25.55 5.86 -18.00
CA VAL A 314 24.78 6.00 -19.25
C VAL A 314 23.37 5.40 -19.10
N TYR A 315 23.26 4.28 -18.37
CA TYR A 315 21.97 3.63 -18.12
C TYR A 315 21.05 4.47 -17.22
N GLU A 316 21.62 5.21 -16.26
CA GLU A 316 20.87 6.01 -15.28
C GLU A 316 20.50 7.42 -15.78
N TYR A 317 21.37 8.07 -16.57
CA TYR A 317 21.26 9.51 -16.87
C TYR A 317 21.15 9.87 -18.36
N ALA A 318 21.51 9.00 -19.30
CA ALA A 318 21.59 9.33 -20.73
C ALA A 318 20.39 8.80 -21.53
N ASN A 319 19.19 9.34 -21.26
CA ASN A 319 17.93 8.79 -21.80
C ASN A 319 17.91 8.72 -23.34
N ASP A 320 18.35 9.76 -24.04
CA ASP A 320 18.26 9.80 -25.51
C ASP A 320 19.23 8.84 -26.19
N VAL A 321 20.49 8.79 -25.72
CA VAL A 321 21.51 7.85 -26.24
C VAL A 321 21.13 6.41 -25.93
N LEU A 322 20.60 6.16 -24.74
CA LEU A 322 20.12 4.84 -24.33
C LEU A 322 18.95 4.38 -25.21
N ASN A 323 18.01 5.27 -25.52
CA ASN A 323 16.86 4.95 -26.37
C ASN A 323 17.28 4.71 -27.83
N ALA A 324 18.20 5.50 -28.37
CA ALA A 324 18.75 5.24 -29.71
C ALA A 324 19.47 3.88 -29.77
N ARG A 325 20.19 3.50 -28.72
CA ARG A 325 20.88 2.20 -28.66
C ARG A 325 19.90 1.03 -28.50
N ARG A 326 18.82 1.21 -27.74
CA ARG A 326 17.70 0.25 -27.73
C ARG A 326 17.09 0.10 -29.11
N GLU A 327 16.89 1.22 -29.81
CA GLU A 327 16.35 1.22 -31.17
C GLU A 327 17.21 0.39 -32.12
N VAL A 328 18.54 0.57 -32.10
CA VAL A 328 19.49 -0.26 -32.88
C VAL A 328 19.29 -1.75 -32.64
N VAL A 329 19.22 -2.17 -31.37
CA VAL A 329 19.09 -3.59 -31.00
C VAL A 329 17.70 -4.15 -31.36
N GLU A 330 16.66 -3.34 -31.23
CA GLU A 330 15.29 -3.78 -31.52
C GLU A 330 15.02 -3.89 -33.03
N VAL A 331 15.57 -2.99 -33.86
CA VAL A 331 15.44 -3.07 -35.33
C VAL A 331 16.43 -4.05 -35.98
N GLY A 332 17.48 -4.44 -35.26
CA GLY A 332 18.54 -5.31 -35.75
C GLY A 332 19.61 -4.56 -36.57
N GLU A 333 20.79 -5.16 -36.67
CA GLU A 333 21.99 -4.53 -37.25
C GLU A 333 21.77 -4.15 -38.72
N ALA A 334 21.12 -5.02 -39.50
CA ALA A 334 20.93 -4.82 -40.93
C ALA A 334 20.03 -3.60 -41.23
N CYS A 335 18.96 -3.42 -40.47
CA CYS A 335 18.08 -2.26 -40.60
C CYS A 335 18.74 -1.00 -40.03
N ALA A 336 19.38 -1.10 -38.86
CA ALA A 336 20.07 0.03 -38.23
C ALA A 336 21.18 0.62 -39.13
N ALA A 337 21.92 -0.21 -39.86
CA ALA A 337 22.96 0.23 -40.80
C ALA A 337 22.42 1.02 -42.01
N THR A 338 21.16 0.80 -42.40
CA THR A 338 20.54 1.53 -43.53
C THR A 338 19.93 2.87 -43.13
N ARG A 339 19.83 3.13 -41.82
CA ARG A 339 19.18 4.30 -41.25
C ARG A 339 20.21 5.35 -40.82
N ALA A 340 20.25 6.48 -41.52
CA ALA A 340 21.22 7.55 -41.27
C ALA A 340 21.15 8.13 -39.84
N ASP A 341 20.00 8.05 -39.18
CA ASP A 341 19.81 8.50 -37.79
C ASP A 341 20.37 7.51 -36.75
N LEU A 342 20.51 6.22 -37.09
CA LEU A 342 20.99 5.17 -36.21
C LEU A 342 22.40 4.67 -36.55
N GLU A 343 22.91 4.94 -37.75
CA GLU A 343 24.21 4.45 -38.26
C GLU A 343 25.35 4.66 -37.27
N ARG A 344 25.54 5.90 -36.78
CA ARG A 344 26.59 6.22 -35.80
C ARG A 344 26.44 5.43 -34.49
N VAL A 345 25.21 5.24 -34.03
CA VAL A 345 24.93 4.53 -32.77
C VAL A 345 25.17 3.03 -32.95
N ASN A 346 24.84 2.50 -34.13
CA ASN A 346 25.13 1.13 -34.52
C ASN A 346 26.63 0.85 -34.55
N ASP A 347 27.43 1.75 -35.16
CA ASP A 347 28.89 1.60 -35.18
C ASP A 347 29.50 1.58 -33.77
N MET A 348 29.03 2.47 -32.89
CA MET A 348 29.44 2.47 -31.49
C MET A 348 29.03 1.20 -30.75
N TYR A 349 27.80 0.71 -30.98
CA TYR A 349 27.34 -0.55 -30.41
C TYR A 349 28.24 -1.70 -30.85
N ARG A 350 28.54 -1.82 -32.16
CA ARG A 350 29.44 -2.83 -32.71
C ARG A 350 30.86 -2.76 -32.15
N LEU A 351 31.37 -1.56 -31.89
CA LEU A 351 32.69 -1.38 -31.30
C LEU A 351 32.73 -1.89 -29.84
N ASP A 352 31.75 -1.50 -29.02
CA ASP A 352 31.62 -1.96 -27.63
C ASP A 352 31.37 -3.47 -27.54
N CYS A 353 30.67 -4.01 -28.54
CA CYS A 353 30.47 -5.43 -28.74
C CYS A 353 31.76 -6.19 -28.99
N ALA A 354 32.58 -5.69 -29.93
CA ALA A 354 33.86 -6.30 -30.29
C ALA A 354 34.84 -6.37 -29.11
N SER A 355 34.74 -5.45 -28.14
CA SER A 355 35.62 -5.44 -26.97
C SER A 355 35.31 -6.52 -25.92
N HIS A 356 34.10 -7.08 -25.92
CA HIS A 356 33.68 -8.08 -24.92
C HIS A 356 33.65 -9.50 -25.49
N SER A 357 32.92 -9.70 -26.59
CA SER A 357 32.91 -10.91 -27.43
C SER A 357 31.91 -10.69 -28.58
N PRO A 358 32.26 -10.98 -29.84
CA PRO A 358 31.33 -10.83 -30.97
C PRO A 358 30.01 -11.61 -30.80
N SER A 359 30.05 -12.75 -30.09
CA SER A 359 28.88 -13.61 -29.86
C SER A 359 27.88 -13.09 -28.83
N ARG A 360 28.22 -12.00 -28.12
CA ARG A 360 27.33 -11.37 -27.13
C ARG A 360 26.31 -10.44 -27.77
N CYS A 361 26.59 -9.98 -28.98
CA CYS A 361 25.81 -8.91 -29.57
C CYS A 361 24.65 -9.41 -30.39
N ARG A 362 23.58 -8.64 -30.30
CA ARG A 362 22.33 -8.94 -30.96
C ARG A 362 22.41 -8.38 -32.36
N THR A 363 22.40 -9.28 -33.34
CA THR A 363 22.31 -8.92 -34.77
C THR A 363 20.86 -8.89 -35.23
N ASP A 364 20.06 -9.80 -34.68
CA ASP A 364 18.69 -10.06 -35.13
C ASP A 364 17.68 -9.12 -34.44
N PRO A 365 16.64 -8.66 -35.17
CA PRO A 365 15.62 -7.79 -34.62
C PRO A 365 14.87 -8.47 -33.48
N SER A 366 14.43 -7.68 -32.51
CA SER A 366 13.79 -8.24 -31.32
C SER A 366 12.93 -7.26 -30.55
N VAL A 367 11.96 -7.79 -29.82
CA VAL A 367 11.08 -7.01 -28.94
C VAL A 367 11.31 -7.43 -27.49
N PRO A 368 11.97 -6.62 -26.65
CA PRO A 368 12.19 -6.94 -25.25
C PRO A 368 10.88 -6.86 -24.46
N PHE A 369 10.82 -7.61 -23.35
CA PHE A 369 9.68 -7.59 -22.43
C PHE A 369 9.32 -6.19 -21.93
N ARG A 370 10.29 -5.27 -21.90
CA ARG A 370 10.10 -3.85 -21.59
C ARG A 370 8.94 -3.19 -22.34
N ARG A 371 8.68 -3.59 -23.58
CA ARG A 371 7.59 -3.04 -24.41
C ARG A 371 6.19 -3.49 -23.95
N VAL A 372 6.11 -4.60 -23.21
CA VAL A 372 4.87 -5.16 -22.66
C VAL A 372 4.86 -5.20 -21.13
N ALA A 373 5.86 -4.60 -20.47
CA ALA A 373 6.01 -4.64 -19.02
C ALA A 373 4.80 -4.05 -18.28
N GLN A 374 4.15 -3.04 -18.87
CA GLN A 374 2.96 -2.38 -18.34
C GLN A 374 1.63 -3.05 -18.72
N ALA A 375 1.68 -4.18 -19.43
CA ALA A 375 0.49 -4.91 -19.85
C ALA A 375 0.27 -6.18 -19.03
N ARG A 376 -1.02 -6.48 -18.80
CA ARG A 376 -1.50 -7.82 -18.48
C ARG A 376 -1.48 -8.64 -19.75
N MET A 377 -1.06 -9.90 -19.67
CA MET A 377 -0.87 -10.73 -20.85
C MET A 377 -1.53 -12.09 -20.69
N ARG A 378 -2.16 -12.57 -21.76
CA ARG A 378 -2.55 -13.97 -21.92
C ARG A 378 -1.75 -14.54 -23.08
N ILE A 379 -1.19 -15.71 -22.84
CA ILE A 379 -0.34 -16.43 -23.78
C ILE A 379 -0.91 -17.83 -23.92
N ASP A 380 -1.39 -18.15 -25.10
CA ASP A 380 -1.89 -19.48 -25.43
C ASP A 380 -0.83 -20.18 -26.28
N ILE A 381 -0.37 -21.38 -25.87
CA ILE A 381 0.69 -22.12 -26.57
C ILE A 381 0.16 -23.50 -26.97
N ASP A 382 0.08 -23.76 -28.26
CA ASP A 382 -0.25 -25.07 -28.81
C ASP A 382 0.91 -26.06 -28.63
N VAL A 383 0.60 -27.35 -28.73
CA VAL A 383 1.56 -28.46 -28.67
C VAL A 383 2.62 -28.36 -29.77
N ASN A 384 2.27 -27.81 -30.94
CA ASN A 384 3.20 -27.61 -32.05
C ASN A 384 4.09 -26.37 -31.90
N GLY A 385 3.91 -25.60 -30.82
CA GLY A 385 4.63 -24.35 -30.59
C GLY A 385 4.02 -23.12 -31.26
N LEU A 386 2.91 -23.25 -32.00
CA LEU A 386 2.12 -22.09 -32.43
C LEU A 386 1.55 -21.40 -31.18
N ALA A 387 1.61 -20.09 -31.12
CA ALA A 387 1.17 -19.35 -29.95
C ALA A 387 0.41 -18.07 -30.32
N SER A 388 -0.38 -17.57 -29.38
CA SER A 388 -1.05 -16.28 -29.50
C SER A 388 -0.82 -15.42 -28.27
N LEU A 389 -0.72 -14.10 -28.49
CA LEU A 389 -0.51 -13.10 -27.44
C LEU A 389 -1.66 -12.11 -27.41
N VAL A 390 -2.32 -12.01 -26.25
CA VAL A 390 -3.24 -10.92 -25.92
C VAL A 390 -2.58 -10.07 -24.86
N ALA A 391 -2.50 -8.75 -25.07
CA ALA A 391 -1.90 -7.83 -24.11
C ALA A 391 -2.79 -6.59 -23.92
N GLU A 392 -3.04 -6.24 -22.65
CA GLU A 392 -3.85 -5.08 -22.27
C GLU A 392 -3.06 -4.19 -21.32
N GLN A 393 -2.84 -2.92 -21.69
CA GLN A 393 -2.16 -1.96 -20.83
C GLN A 393 -2.96 -1.68 -19.56
N THR A 394 -2.27 -1.62 -18.42
CA THR A 394 -2.89 -1.22 -17.15
C THR A 394 -2.11 -0.11 -16.46
N GLN A 395 -2.82 0.89 -15.96
CA GLN A 395 -2.25 1.99 -15.19
C GLN A 395 -1.65 1.52 -13.85
N ALA A 396 -2.09 0.38 -13.31
CA ALA A 396 -1.51 -0.21 -12.11
C ALA A 396 -0.01 -0.52 -12.28
N LEU A 397 0.43 -0.84 -13.50
CA LEU A 397 1.82 -1.15 -13.82
C LEU A 397 2.61 0.06 -14.35
N SER A 398 2.02 1.26 -14.34
CA SER A 398 2.68 2.47 -14.83
C SER A 398 3.94 2.85 -14.04
N ALA A 399 4.00 2.46 -12.77
CA ALA A 399 5.05 2.81 -11.81
C ALA A 399 6.06 1.69 -11.53
N ILE A 400 6.19 0.69 -12.42
CA ILE A 400 7.15 -0.41 -12.26
C ILE A 400 8.59 0.11 -12.07
N PRO A 401 9.37 -0.45 -11.12
CA PRO A 401 10.78 -0.08 -10.94
C PRO A 401 11.60 -0.21 -12.24
N TYR A 402 12.50 0.76 -12.48
CA TYR A 402 13.37 0.87 -13.66
C TYR A 402 12.68 1.22 -14.99
N LEU A 403 11.34 1.32 -14.99
CA LEU A 403 10.57 1.82 -16.13
C LEU A 403 10.23 3.30 -16.00
N VAL A 404 9.95 3.75 -14.77
CA VAL A 404 9.71 5.16 -14.46
C VAL A 404 10.96 5.98 -14.77
N SER A 405 10.79 7.08 -15.52
CA SER A 405 11.88 8.00 -15.79
C SER A 405 12.48 8.53 -14.48
N TYR A 406 13.79 8.72 -14.46
CA TYR A 406 14.50 9.24 -13.28
C TYR A 406 13.86 10.54 -12.75
N SER A 407 13.47 11.45 -13.65
CA SER A 407 12.81 12.70 -13.30
C SER A 407 11.46 12.50 -12.59
N ARG A 408 10.61 11.60 -13.09
CA ARG A 408 9.32 11.26 -12.46
C ARG A 408 9.54 10.59 -11.10
N GLY A 409 10.50 9.66 -11.02
CA GLY A 409 10.87 9.00 -9.75
C GLY A 409 11.33 10.00 -8.69
N LEU A 410 12.16 10.97 -9.08
CA LEU A 410 12.67 12.02 -8.19
C LEU A 410 11.55 12.96 -7.72
N VAL A 411 10.65 13.38 -8.61
CA VAL A 411 9.48 14.21 -8.24
C VAL A 411 8.57 13.48 -7.27
N LEU A 412 8.30 12.19 -7.51
CA LEU A 412 7.51 11.36 -6.59
C LEU A 412 8.21 11.22 -5.23
N ALA A 413 9.52 10.96 -5.20
CA ALA A 413 10.28 10.87 -3.96
C ALA A 413 10.28 12.19 -3.17
N PHE A 414 10.46 13.32 -3.85
CA PHE A 414 10.38 14.65 -3.22
C PHE A 414 8.97 14.95 -2.70
N GLY A 415 7.94 14.59 -3.46
CA GLY A 415 6.54 14.68 -3.04
C GLY A 415 6.26 13.84 -1.79
N ARG A 416 6.79 12.61 -1.73
CA ARG A 416 6.73 11.72 -0.55
C ARG A 416 7.35 12.36 0.67
N LEU A 417 8.56 12.90 0.51
CA LEU A 417 9.28 13.58 1.57
C LEU A 417 8.51 14.81 2.09
N LEU A 418 7.97 15.64 1.18
CA LEU A 418 7.23 16.84 1.54
C LEU A 418 5.97 16.51 2.34
N ILE A 419 5.19 15.50 1.92
CA ILE A 419 3.97 15.10 2.63
C ILE A 419 4.29 14.41 3.95
N MET A 420 5.37 13.61 4.03
CA MET A 420 5.86 13.08 5.31
C MET A 420 6.26 14.19 6.28
N LEU A 421 6.98 15.21 5.79
CA LEU A 421 7.40 16.35 6.62
C LEU A 421 6.22 17.19 7.06
N LEU A 422 5.25 17.43 6.17
CA LEU A 422 3.97 18.04 6.51
C LEU A 422 3.26 17.23 7.59
N THR A 423 3.27 15.90 7.47
CA THR A 423 2.64 15.02 8.44
C THR A 423 3.28 15.11 9.81
N ALA A 424 4.61 15.02 9.86
CA ALA A 424 5.36 15.21 11.08
C ALA A 424 5.09 16.59 11.70
N ALA A 425 5.05 17.65 10.89
CA ALA A 425 4.76 19.01 11.34
C ALA A 425 3.33 19.13 11.91
N VAL A 426 2.32 18.61 11.22
CA VAL A 426 0.93 18.62 11.71
C VAL A 426 0.81 17.81 13.00
N VAL A 427 1.34 16.59 13.03
CA VAL A 427 1.33 15.74 14.24
C VAL A 427 2.07 16.42 15.39
N PHE A 428 3.20 17.08 15.14
CA PHE A 428 3.98 17.78 16.17
C PHE A 428 3.26 19.03 16.70
N VAL A 429 2.79 19.91 15.81
CA VAL A 429 2.03 21.12 16.18
C VAL A 429 0.77 20.73 16.95
N ARG A 430 0.04 19.72 16.48
CA ARG A 430 -1.14 19.19 17.16
C ARG A 430 -0.77 18.39 18.41
N GLY A 431 0.40 17.78 18.50
CA GLY A 431 0.85 17.10 19.72
C GLY A 431 1.12 18.07 20.88
N ASN A 432 1.53 19.30 20.56
CA ASN A 432 1.87 20.33 21.54
C ASN A 432 0.69 21.24 21.94
N GLN A 433 -0.46 21.12 21.29
CA GLN A 433 -1.66 21.86 21.65
C GLN A 433 -2.49 21.06 22.66
N ASP A 434 -2.90 21.66 23.77
CA ASP A 434 -3.80 20.98 24.73
C ASP A 434 -5.17 20.68 24.09
N ALA A 435 -5.57 21.54 23.16
CA ALA A 435 -6.83 21.56 22.42
C ALA A 435 -7.09 20.33 21.53
N THR A 436 -6.06 19.54 21.29
CA THR A 436 -6.04 18.35 20.44
C THR A 436 -5.81 17.08 21.26
N SER A 437 -5.53 17.21 22.56
CA SER A 437 -5.45 16.10 23.49
C SER A 437 -6.85 15.55 23.81
N ASN A 438 -7.08 14.26 23.49
CA ASN A 438 -8.35 13.58 23.77
C ASN A 438 -8.74 13.66 25.26
N LYS A 439 -7.75 13.52 26.16
CA LYS A 439 -7.95 13.66 27.61
C LYS A 439 -8.48 15.05 27.95
N TYR A 440 -7.78 16.08 27.49
CA TYR A 440 -8.10 17.46 27.81
C TYR A 440 -9.50 17.82 27.31
N MET A 441 -9.80 17.45 26.06
CA MET A 441 -11.09 17.75 25.45
C MET A 441 -12.27 17.07 26.14
N LEU A 442 -12.11 15.81 26.55
CA LEU A 442 -13.17 15.11 27.26
C LEU A 442 -13.39 15.71 28.66
N ILE A 443 -12.32 16.07 29.37
CA ILE A 443 -12.41 16.78 30.66
C ILE A 443 -13.09 18.13 30.47
N HIS A 444 -12.71 18.89 29.45
CA HIS A 444 -13.28 20.20 29.17
C HIS A 444 -14.77 20.11 28.83
N ALA A 445 -15.17 19.16 27.99
CA ALA A 445 -16.58 18.91 27.68
C ALA A 445 -17.38 18.56 28.95
N LEU A 446 -16.83 17.70 29.83
CA LEU A 446 -17.45 17.38 31.11
C LEU A 446 -17.58 18.60 32.02
N GLU A 447 -16.57 19.46 32.08
CA GLU A 447 -16.58 20.67 32.90
C GLU A 447 -17.57 21.73 32.38
N ILE A 448 -17.72 21.85 31.06
CA ILE A 448 -18.76 22.69 30.42
C ILE A 448 -20.14 22.18 30.81
N VAL A 449 -20.38 20.89 30.58
CA VAL A 449 -21.68 20.25 30.84
C VAL A 449 -22.07 20.33 32.31
N GLN A 450 -21.10 20.24 33.23
CA GLN A 450 -21.32 20.36 34.67
C GLN A 450 -21.40 21.82 35.17
N GLY A 451 -21.26 22.82 34.29
CA GLY A 451 -21.29 24.25 34.66
C GLY A 451 -20.08 24.72 35.46
N ARG A 452 -19.02 23.92 35.56
CA ARG A 452 -17.84 24.19 36.40
C ARG A 452 -16.85 25.15 35.75
N ALA A 453 -16.94 25.34 34.43
CA ALA A 453 -16.01 26.12 33.63
C ALA A 453 -16.06 27.65 33.85
N ARG A 454 -17.13 28.23 34.43
CA ARG A 454 -17.27 29.69 34.59
C ARG A 454 -16.83 30.28 35.93
N GLY A 455 -16.79 29.48 37.00
CA GLY A 455 -16.51 29.98 38.36
C GLY A 455 -15.02 30.02 38.75
N LYS A 456 -14.15 29.41 37.95
CA LYS A 456 -12.71 29.40 38.16
C LYS A 456 -12.03 29.57 36.81
N ALA A 457 -11.10 30.52 36.74
CA ALA A 457 -10.05 30.60 35.73
C ALA A 457 -9.13 29.37 35.80
N LEU A 458 -9.66 28.16 35.61
CA LEU A 458 -8.86 26.98 35.33
C LEU A 458 -8.69 26.93 33.82
N MET A 459 -7.52 27.42 33.39
CA MET A 459 -7.10 27.60 32.00
C MET A 459 -7.87 28.68 31.25
N THR A 460 -7.50 29.94 31.54
CA THR A 460 -7.65 31.03 30.58
C THR A 460 -7.00 30.60 29.27
N TRP A 461 -7.80 30.11 28.32
CA TRP A 461 -7.37 30.14 26.94
C TRP A 461 -6.98 31.59 26.65
N PRO A 462 -5.78 31.85 26.10
CA PRO A 462 -5.53 33.17 25.54
C PRO A 462 -6.70 33.45 24.61
N SER A 463 -7.37 34.58 24.81
CA SER A 463 -8.51 34.99 23.98
C SER A 463 -8.16 34.66 22.54
N PRO A 464 -8.94 33.84 21.83
CA PRO A 464 -8.57 33.34 20.51
C PRO A 464 -8.21 34.55 19.66
N THR A 465 -6.92 34.73 19.41
CA THR A 465 -6.47 35.78 18.52
C THR A 465 -6.86 35.32 17.12
N TRP A 466 -7.26 36.25 16.27
CA TRP A 466 -7.54 35.95 14.87
C TRP A 466 -6.37 35.18 14.21
N TRP A 467 -5.14 35.41 14.69
CA TRP A 467 -3.93 34.67 14.30
C TRP A 467 -3.99 33.18 14.65
N THR A 468 -4.37 32.82 15.88
CA THR A 468 -4.50 31.41 16.29
C THR A 468 -5.60 30.66 15.52
N ALA A 469 -6.72 31.32 15.24
CA ALA A 469 -7.79 30.76 14.42
C ALA A 469 -7.35 30.58 12.96
N GLY A 470 -6.68 31.60 12.39
CA GLY A 470 -6.14 31.55 11.04
C GLY A 470 -5.07 30.47 10.85
N ALA A 471 -4.14 30.33 11.81
CA ALA A 471 -3.12 29.28 11.78
C ALA A 471 -3.73 27.88 11.82
N ASP A 472 -4.76 27.69 12.67
CA ASP A 472 -5.47 26.41 12.74
C ASP A 472 -6.21 26.07 11.46
N LEU A 473 -6.91 27.04 10.87
CA LEU A 473 -7.59 26.88 9.59
C LEU A 473 -6.59 26.54 8.49
N ALA A 474 -5.45 27.24 8.42
CA ALA A 474 -4.39 26.96 7.47
C ALA A 474 -3.88 25.53 7.60
N ILE A 475 -3.60 25.05 8.82
CA ILE A 475 -3.17 23.66 9.05
C ILE A 475 -4.23 22.66 8.56
N THR A 476 -5.52 22.91 8.84
CA THR A 476 -6.59 22.01 8.39
C THR A 476 -6.79 22.04 6.88
N LEU A 477 -6.68 23.20 6.24
CA LEU A 477 -6.78 23.32 4.79
C LEU A 477 -5.60 22.63 4.09
N VAL A 478 -4.38 22.80 4.60
CA VAL A 478 -3.18 22.13 4.05
C VAL A 478 -3.30 20.61 4.20
N ALA A 479 -3.76 20.12 5.35
CA ALA A 479 -4.05 18.71 5.59
C ALA A 479 -5.08 18.14 4.60
N LEU A 480 -6.23 18.79 4.48
CA LEU A 480 -7.30 18.39 3.55
C LEU A 480 -6.82 18.41 2.10
N THR A 481 -6.12 19.48 1.70
CA THR A 481 -5.56 19.61 0.35
C THR A 481 -4.56 18.50 0.07
N SER A 482 -3.71 18.13 1.05
CA SER A 482 -2.76 17.03 0.87
C SER A 482 -3.47 15.69 0.62
N ARG A 483 -4.55 15.39 1.35
CA ARG A 483 -5.37 14.19 1.14
C ARG A 483 -6.02 14.18 -0.24
N ALA A 484 -6.62 15.29 -0.64
CA ALA A 484 -7.28 15.45 -1.93
C ALA A 484 -6.29 15.37 -3.10
N LEU A 485 -5.09 15.96 -2.97
CA LEU A 485 -4.05 15.89 -3.99
C LEU A 485 -3.51 14.47 -4.16
N VAL A 486 -3.18 13.78 -3.06
CA VAL A 486 -2.69 12.39 -3.13
C VAL A 486 -3.77 11.48 -3.74
N LEU A 487 -5.02 11.65 -3.33
CA LEU A 487 -6.14 10.91 -3.92
C LEU A 487 -6.28 11.22 -5.41
N GLY A 488 -6.25 12.50 -5.81
CA GLY A 488 -6.37 12.91 -7.21
C GLY A 488 -5.27 12.33 -8.10
N PHE A 489 -4.01 12.33 -7.64
CA PHE A 489 -2.90 11.74 -8.39
C PHE A 489 -2.90 10.22 -8.38
N GLY A 490 -3.40 9.58 -7.31
CA GLY A 490 -3.41 8.13 -7.16
C GLY A 490 -4.68 7.44 -7.69
N ALA A 491 -5.78 8.16 -7.89
CA ALA A 491 -7.09 7.58 -8.18
C ALA A 491 -7.09 6.64 -9.39
N GLU A 492 -6.51 7.06 -10.51
CA GLU A 492 -6.45 6.23 -11.73
C GLU A 492 -5.68 4.92 -11.47
N THR A 493 -4.55 4.99 -10.75
CA THR A 493 -3.76 3.81 -10.41
C THR A 493 -4.47 2.88 -9.43
N PHE A 494 -5.21 3.42 -8.45
CA PHE A 494 -6.01 2.63 -7.52
C PHE A 494 -7.19 1.95 -8.22
N LEU A 495 -7.88 2.66 -9.12
CA LEU A 495 -8.97 2.10 -9.90
C LEU A 495 -8.49 0.97 -10.82
N ALA A 496 -7.32 1.15 -11.43
CA ALA A 496 -6.71 0.15 -12.31
C ALA A 496 -6.21 -1.10 -11.57
N ASP A 497 -5.91 -1.01 -10.27
CA ASP A 497 -5.56 -2.15 -9.40
C ASP A 497 -6.81 -2.72 -8.68
N HIS A 498 -8.02 -2.37 -9.14
CA HIS A 498 -9.30 -2.78 -8.56
C HIS A 498 -9.55 -2.33 -7.11
N LEU A 499 -8.86 -1.28 -6.64
CA LEU A 499 -8.99 -0.71 -5.29
C LEU A 499 -10.04 0.41 -5.23
N THR A 500 -11.19 0.18 -5.86
CA THR A 500 -12.28 1.16 -5.97
C THR A 500 -12.81 1.62 -4.61
N SER A 501 -12.84 0.71 -3.64
CA SER A 501 -13.27 0.99 -2.26
C SER A 501 -12.41 2.09 -1.61
N VAL A 502 -11.10 2.10 -1.84
CA VAL A 502 -10.20 3.14 -1.31
C VAL A 502 -10.59 4.50 -1.87
N VAL A 503 -10.78 4.61 -3.19
CA VAL A 503 -11.14 5.87 -3.84
C VAL A 503 -12.48 6.40 -3.31
N VAL A 504 -13.47 5.52 -3.12
CA VAL A 504 -14.78 5.87 -2.56
C VAL A 504 -14.66 6.33 -1.11
N PHE A 505 -14.03 5.54 -0.24
CA PHE A 505 -13.91 5.89 1.18
C PHE A 505 -13.06 7.15 1.41
N GLU A 506 -12.00 7.35 0.65
CA GLU A 506 -11.15 8.55 0.75
C GLU A 506 -11.85 9.79 0.18
N SER A 507 -12.68 9.65 -0.86
CA SER A 507 -13.53 10.74 -1.35
C SER A 507 -14.59 11.15 -0.33
N ILE A 508 -15.26 10.17 0.31
CA ILE A 508 -16.21 10.41 1.40
C ILE A 508 -15.50 11.08 2.58
N GLY A 509 -14.29 10.62 2.92
CA GLY A 509 -13.45 11.23 3.95
C GLY A 509 -13.06 12.68 3.63
N CYS A 510 -12.67 12.98 2.38
CA CYS A 510 -12.41 14.36 1.95
C CYS A 510 -13.65 15.24 2.09
N LEU A 511 -14.82 14.75 1.64
CA LEU A 511 -16.08 15.47 1.75
C LEU A 511 -16.46 15.71 3.22
N ALA A 512 -16.32 14.71 4.08
CA ALA A 512 -16.61 14.84 5.49
C ALA A 512 -15.70 15.89 6.18
N SER A 513 -14.41 15.91 5.84
CA SER A 513 -13.47 16.94 6.31
C SER A 513 -13.82 18.33 5.79
N LEU A 514 -14.21 18.45 4.52
CA LEU A 514 -14.64 19.73 3.93
C LEU A 514 -15.89 20.28 4.64
N ILE A 515 -16.91 19.44 4.84
CA ILE A 515 -18.13 19.82 5.57
C ILE A 515 -17.78 20.21 7.01
N HIS A 516 -16.90 19.47 7.68
CA HIS A 516 -16.47 19.79 9.03
C HIS A 516 -15.75 21.15 9.11
N VAL A 517 -14.90 21.49 8.14
CA VAL A 517 -14.28 22.82 8.02
C VAL A 517 -15.32 23.90 7.77
N ALA A 518 -16.29 23.65 6.87
CA ALA A 518 -17.36 24.59 6.58
C ALA A 518 -18.25 24.87 7.81
N LEU A 519 -18.58 23.84 8.61
CA LEU A 519 -19.27 24.01 9.88
C LEU A 519 -18.46 24.84 10.88
N ARG A 520 -17.14 24.63 10.91
CA ARG A 520 -16.23 25.36 11.79
C ARG A 520 -16.15 26.85 11.44
N VAL A 521 -15.93 27.18 10.16
CA VAL A 521 -15.75 28.58 9.71
C VAL A 521 -17.10 29.28 9.51
N GLY A 522 -18.03 28.64 8.81
CA GLY A 522 -19.31 29.22 8.41
C GLY A 522 -20.31 29.35 9.55
N ALA A 523 -20.47 28.31 10.37
CA ALA A 523 -21.51 28.30 11.40
C ALA A 523 -21.03 28.84 12.76
N LEU A 524 -19.76 28.64 13.13
CA LEU A 524 -19.25 28.97 14.47
C LEU A 524 -18.44 30.27 14.54
N GLU A 525 -17.76 30.71 13.47
CA GLU A 525 -17.02 31.97 13.48
C GLU A 525 -17.88 33.16 13.01
N ARG A 526 -18.73 32.96 11.99
CA ARG A 526 -19.52 34.05 11.38
C ARG A 526 -20.75 34.50 12.20
N ASN A 527 -21.45 33.57 12.85
CA ASN A 527 -22.67 33.89 13.62
C ASN A 527 -22.40 34.32 15.08
N PHE A 528 -21.17 34.20 15.58
CA PHE A 528 -20.86 34.42 17.01
C PHE A 528 -20.00 35.65 17.28
N ASN A 529 -20.08 36.65 16.40
CA ASN A 529 -19.36 37.95 16.34
C ASN A 529 -19.46 38.86 17.60
N GLY A 530 -19.16 38.32 18.79
CA GLY A 530 -19.06 39.10 20.03
C GLY A 530 -19.49 38.38 21.31
N ARG A 531 -20.04 37.15 21.23
CA ARG A 531 -20.53 36.40 22.40
C ARG A 531 -19.98 34.96 22.52
N ALA A 532 -19.04 34.55 21.67
CA ALA A 532 -18.44 33.22 21.75
C ALA A 532 -17.64 33.05 23.06
N VAL A 533 -18.20 32.31 24.02
CA VAL A 533 -17.55 31.98 25.31
C VAL A 533 -16.50 30.86 25.17
N GLU A 534 -16.46 30.15 24.04
CA GLU A 534 -15.62 28.96 23.81
C GLU A 534 -14.96 28.96 22.43
N ALA A 535 -13.74 28.43 22.34
CA ALA A 535 -12.96 28.35 21.11
C ALA A 535 -13.60 27.38 20.09
N PRO A 536 -13.62 27.69 18.77
CA PRO A 536 -14.23 26.82 17.75
C PRO A 536 -13.66 25.40 17.71
N LEU A 537 -12.38 25.24 18.07
CA LEU A 537 -11.70 23.95 18.07
C LEU A 537 -12.27 23.01 19.16
N THR A 538 -12.63 23.52 20.33
CA THR A 538 -13.17 22.66 21.41
C THR A 538 -14.63 22.28 21.16
N LYS A 539 -15.40 23.11 20.44
CA LYS A 539 -16.82 22.88 20.14
C LYS A 539 -17.10 21.67 19.24
N LEU A 540 -16.27 21.42 18.23
CA LEU A 540 -16.49 20.33 17.26
C LEU A 540 -15.63 19.10 17.53
N ALA A 541 -15.21 18.91 18.79
CA ALA A 541 -14.30 17.85 19.18
C ALA A 541 -12.94 17.89 18.41
N GLY A 542 -12.51 19.08 17.99
CA GLY A 542 -11.21 19.44 17.40
C GLY A 542 -11.03 19.17 15.91
N PRO A 543 -9.80 19.20 15.39
CA PRO A 543 -9.55 19.26 13.95
C PRO A 543 -9.44 17.87 13.33
N MET A 544 -10.04 17.69 12.15
CA MET A 544 -9.89 16.46 11.32
C MET A 544 -8.52 16.35 10.63
N SER A 545 -7.68 17.38 10.73
CA SER A 545 -6.38 17.43 10.06
C SER A 545 -5.46 16.25 10.35
N LEU A 546 -5.57 15.64 11.54
CA LEU A 546 -4.79 14.44 11.89
C LEU A 546 -5.20 13.22 11.06
N VAL A 547 -6.51 13.06 10.81
CA VAL A 547 -7.06 11.98 9.98
C VAL A 547 -6.63 12.20 8.54
N ASP A 548 -6.82 13.42 8.03
CA ASP A 548 -6.55 13.73 6.63
C ASP A 548 -5.10 13.48 6.24
N VAL A 549 -4.18 13.94 7.08
CA VAL A 549 -2.74 13.77 6.89
C VAL A 549 -2.33 12.31 7.01
N SER A 550 -2.91 11.56 7.96
CA SER A 550 -2.57 10.14 8.13
C SER A 550 -3.06 9.29 6.96
N SER A 551 -4.27 9.57 6.46
CA SER A 551 -4.81 8.97 5.23
C SER A 551 -3.98 9.34 4.01
N ALA A 552 -3.57 10.62 3.88
CA ALA A 552 -2.71 11.08 2.79
C ALA A 552 -1.38 10.32 2.75
N VAL A 553 -0.71 10.15 3.90
CA VAL A 553 0.53 9.37 4.00
C VAL A 553 0.30 7.90 3.68
N LEU A 554 -0.77 7.30 4.20
CA LEU A 554 -1.07 5.90 3.92
C LEU A 554 -1.26 5.66 2.41
N MET A 555 -2.07 6.47 1.73
CA MET A 555 -2.23 6.41 0.27
C MET A 555 -0.89 6.64 -0.46
N LEU A 556 -0.10 7.60 -0.01
CA LEU A 556 1.17 7.95 -0.64
C LEU A 556 2.24 6.84 -0.57
N PHE A 557 2.20 5.98 0.45
CA PHE A 557 3.04 4.80 0.57
C PHE A 557 2.43 3.54 -0.04
N SER A 558 1.27 3.67 -0.66
CA SER A 558 0.52 2.58 -1.26
C SER A 558 0.53 2.73 -2.78
N ASP A 559 1.71 2.58 -3.40
CA ASP A 559 1.81 2.54 -4.85
C ASP A 559 1.31 1.20 -5.38
N PRO A 560 0.31 1.17 -6.28
CA PRO A 560 -0.07 -0.05 -6.97
C PRO A 560 1.05 -0.59 -7.86
N PRO A 561 1.11 -1.92 -8.11
CA PRO A 561 0.21 -2.94 -7.58
C PRO A 561 0.51 -3.29 -6.11
N LEU A 562 -0.48 -3.17 -5.22
CA LEU A 562 -0.24 -3.25 -3.76
C LEU A 562 0.11 -4.65 -3.27
N LEU A 563 -0.32 -5.66 -4.00
CA LEU A 563 -0.09 -7.07 -3.72
C LEU A 563 1.14 -7.61 -4.44
N SER A 564 2.00 -6.74 -4.98
CA SER A 564 3.30 -7.16 -5.47
C SER A 564 4.27 -7.43 -4.32
N THR A 565 5.00 -8.53 -4.44
CA THR A 565 6.14 -8.87 -3.58
C THR A 565 7.32 -7.97 -3.95
N HIS A 566 7.36 -6.75 -3.41
CA HIS A 566 8.47 -5.83 -3.62
C HIS A 566 9.70 -6.18 -2.79
N ASP A 567 10.88 -6.23 -3.43
CA ASP A 567 12.19 -6.31 -2.74
C ASP A 567 12.60 -4.96 -2.08
N GLY A 568 11.80 -3.90 -2.24
CA GLY A 568 12.03 -2.57 -1.65
C GLY A 568 11.27 -2.35 -0.33
N ARG A 569 11.97 -2.52 0.80
CA ARG A 569 11.36 -2.51 2.16
C ARG A 569 10.76 -1.16 2.60
N PHE A 570 11.10 -0.04 1.96
CA PHE A 570 10.76 1.29 2.50
C PHE A 570 9.25 1.57 2.53
N ALA A 571 8.54 1.31 1.43
CA ALA A 571 7.11 1.58 1.36
C ALA A 571 6.30 0.69 2.32
N ALA A 572 6.65 -0.59 2.44
CA ALA A 572 6.01 -1.51 3.38
C ALA A 572 6.22 -1.08 4.85
N VAL A 573 7.43 -0.64 5.21
CA VAL A 573 7.73 -0.11 6.55
C VAL A 573 6.96 1.20 6.79
N GLY A 574 6.90 2.10 5.79
CA GLY A 574 6.11 3.32 5.85
C GLY A 574 4.63 3.05 6.13
N ARG A 575 4.03 2.09 5.41
CA ARG A 575 2.64 1.64 5.63
C ARG A 575 2.43 1.06 7.03
N LEU A 576 3.36 0.28 7.55
CA LEU A 576 3.29 -0.25 8.92
C LEU A 576 3.32 0.86 9.97
N LEU A 577 4.25 1.81 9.86
CA LEU A 577 4.38 2.90 10.82
C LEU A 577 3.14 3.80 10.84
N ILE A 578 2.59 4.14 9.67
CA ILE A 578 1.37 4.95 9.60
C ILE A 578 0.13 4.16 10.04
N ALA A 579 0.07 2.86 9.76
CA ALA A 579 -0.98 1.99 10.27
C ALA A 579 -1.04 1.98 11.81
N ILE A 580 0.12 1.93 12.46
CA ILE A 580 0.23 2.01 13.93
C ILE A 580 -0.23 3.39 14.42
N LEU A 581 0.17 4.47 13.72
CA LEU A 581 -0.27 5.82 14.06
C LEU A 581 -1.80 5.97 13.93
N ILE A 582 -2.40 5.42 12.88
CA ILE A 582 -3.85 5.43 12.65
C ILE A 582 -4.55 4.70 13.79
N SER A 583 -4.10 3.50 14.15
CA SER A 583 -4.68 2.73 15.24
C SER A 583 -4.64 3.48 16.58
N ILE A 584 -3.46 3.99 16.95
CA ILE A 584 -3.26 4.61 18.27
C ILE A 584 -3.92 6.00 18.34
N SER A 585 -3.77 6.81 17.30
CA SER A 585 -4.10 8.25 17.35
C SER A 585 -5.39 8.58 16.61
N VAL A 586 -5.59 8.07 15.39
CA VAL A 586 -6.77 8.41 14.57
C VAL A 586 -8.02 7.73 15.13
N PHE A 587 -7.99 6.42 15.37
CA PHE A 587 -9.16 5.72 15.93
C PHE A 587 -9.55 6.25 17.30
N SER A 588 -8.56 6.46 18.19
CA SER A 588 -8.86 7.04 19.50
C SER A 588 -9.46 8.43 19.37
N ARG A 589 -8.98 9.25 18.44
CA ARG A 589 -9.53 10.57 18.17
C ARG A 589 -10.96 10.50 17.68
N CYS A 590 -11.28 9.68 16.68
CA CYS A 590 -12.63 9.56 16.15
C CYS A 590 -13.61 9.10 17.23
N ILE A 591 -13.24 8.06 17.99
CA ILE A 591 -14.08 7.51 19.06
C ILE A 591 -14.37 8.58 20.13
N PHE A 592 -13.34 9.21 20.70
CA PHE A 592 -13.55 10.23 21.73
C PHE A 592 -14.28 11.47 21.19
N SER A 593 -14.09 11.82 19.91
CA SER A 593 -14.78 12.96 19.31
C SER A 593 -16.27 12.71 19.14
N VAL A 594 -16.66 11.49 18.73
CA VAL A 594 -18.08 11.07 18.71
C VAL A 594 -18.67 11.14 20.12
N CYS A 595 -17.95 10.64 21.14
CA CYS A 595 -18.40 10.70 22.54
C CYS A 595 -18.62 12.14 23.01
N ILE A 596 -17.67 13.05 22.72
CA ILE A 596 -17.75 14.46 23.11
C ILE A 596 -18.94 15.15 22.43
N CYS A 597 -19.14 14.94 21.12
CA CYS A 597 -20.28 15.47 20.39
C CYS A 597 -21.62 14.94 20.92
N ALA A 598 -21.69 13.64 21.26
CA ALA A 598 -22.90 13.03 21.83
C ALA A 598 -23.19 13.57 23.25
N LEU A 599 -22.16 13.71 24.08
CA LEU A 599 -22.26 14.29 25.43
C LEU A 599 -22.78 15.73 25.36
N MET A 600 -22.16 16.58 24.55
CA MET A 600 -22.57 17.98 24.42
C MET A 600 -23.96 18.10 23.76
N GLY A 601 -24.22 17.33 22.70
CA GLY A 601 -25.50 17.36 21.98
C GLY A 601 -26.69 16.90 22.81
N SER A 602 -26.50 15.94 23.72
CA SER A 602 -27.55 15.51 24.67
C SER A 602 -27.77 16.54 25.78
N SER A 603 -26.69 17.17 26.27
CA SER A 603 -26.73 18.12 27.38
C SER A 603 -27.28 19.50 26.99
N VAL A 604 -27.12 19.92 25.74
CA VAL A 604 -27.65 21.21 25.22
C VAL A 604 -29.17 21.35 25.38
N LYS A 605 -29.92 20.25 25.44
CA LYS A 605 -31.39 20.28 25.65
C LYS A 605 -31.80 20.87 27.00
N ASN A 606 -30.93 20.83 27.99
CA ASN A 606 -31.28 21.10 29.38
C ASN A 606 -31.21 22.60 29.74
N ASP A 607 -30.59 23.44 28.91
CA ASP A 607 -30.48 24.89 29.11
C ASP A 607 -31.22 25.64 27.99
N SER A 608 -32.55 25.46 27.95
CA SER A 608 -33.38 25.90 26.83
C SER A 608 -33.49 27.42 26.72
N GLU A 609 -33.36 28.21 27.79
CA GLU A 609 -33.56 29.66 27.70
C GLU A 609 -32.39 30.40 27.03
N LYS A 610 -31.15 29.98 27.26
CA LYS A 610 -29.96 30.63 26.69
C LYS A 610 -29.64 30.17 25.26
N TYR A 611 -30.10 28.96 24.89
CA TYR A 611 -29.87 28.34 23.59
C TYR A 611 -31.13 28.19 22.73
N LYS A 612 -32.29 28.73 23.18
CA LYS A 612 -33.52 28.84 22.36
C LYS A 612 -33.27 29.59 21.05
N GLU A 613 -32.43 30.62 21.07
CA GLU A 613 -32.00 31.37 19.88
C GLU A 613 -31.00 30.58 18.99
N MET A 614 -30.47 29.45 19.47
CA MET A 614 -29.44 28.62 18.83
C MET A 614 -29.97 27.23 18.47
N SER A 615 -31.20 27.13 17.94
CA SER A 615 -31.81 25.85 17.52
C SER A 615 -30.91 25.00 16.60
N GLY A 616 -30.03 25.64 15.83
CA GLY A 616 -29.05 24.98 14.96
C GLY A 616 -27.84 24.33 15.68
N TYR A 617 -27.53 24.67 16.93
CA TYR A 617 -26.29 24.20 17.58
C TYR A 617 -26.28 22.69 17.85
N ARG A 618 -27.41 22.13 18.29
CA ARG A 618 -27.56 20.68 18.46
C ARG A 618 -27.42 19.95 17.12
N SER A 619 -27.98 20.50 16.05
CA SER A 619 -27.84 19.94 14.70
C SER A 619 -26.37 19.94 14.28
N ILE A 620 -25.64 21.05 14.49
CA ILE A 620 -24.21 21.14 14.19
C ILE A 620 -23.39 20.10 14.96
N LEU A 621 -23.63 19.92 16.27
CA LEU A 621 -22.94 18.90 17.08
C LEU A 621 -23.27 17.48 16.62
N THR A 622 -24.52 17.22 16.28
CA THR A 622 -24.97 15.91 15.78
C THR A 622 -24.31 15.61 14.44
N THR A 623 -24.33 16.57 13.50
CA THR A 623 -23.65 16.46 12.21
C THR A 623 -22.15 16.27 12.41
N ALA A 624 -21.49 17.03 13.29
CA ALA A 624 -20.07 16.85 13.59
C ALA A 624 -19.76 15.45 14.14
N GLY A 625 -20.61 14.93 15.04
CA GLY A 625 -20.51 13.54 15.54
C GLY A 625 -20.61 12.50 14.41
N ILE A 626 -21.55 12.69 13.48
CA ILE A 626 -21.69 11.82 12.30
C ILE A 626 -20.45 11.93 11.41
N LEU A 627 -19.93 13.13 11.17
CA LEU A 627 -18.73 13.32 10.34
C LEU A 627 -17.50 12.64 10.96
N TRP A 628 -17.32 12.69 12.30
CA TRP A 628 -16.26 11.95 12.99
C TRP A 628 -16.43 10.43 12.89
N LEU A 629 -17.67 9.94 12.97
CA LEU A 629 -17.98 8.52 12.76
C LEU A 629 -17.60 8.08 11.34
N VAL A 630 -18.00 8.87 10.33
CA VAL A 630 -17.67 8.63 8.92
C VAL A 630 -16.15 8.64 8.71
N GLN A 631 -15.41 9.58 9.30
CA GLN A 631 -13.93 9.57 9.23
C GLN A 631 -13.33 8.29 9.80
N GLY A 632 -13.84 7.80 10.93
CA GLY A 632 -13.41 6.53 11.53
C GLY A 632 -13.67 5.33 10.61
N ILE A 633 -14.85 5.27 9.99
CA ILE A 633 -15.25 4.25 9.01
C ILE A 633 -14.28 4.28 7.81
N CYS A 634 -14.11 5.44 7.18
CA CYS A 634 -13.23 5.61 6.02
C CYS A 634 -11.78 5.24 6.35
N ALA A 635 -11.23 5.72 7.49
CA ALA A 635 -9.87 5.40 7.90
C ALA A 635 -9.68 3.88 8.17
N SER A 636 -10.70 3.22 8.73
CA SER A 636 -10.68 1.77 8.95
C SER A 636 -10.66 0.98 7.65
N ALA A 637 -11.55 1.34 6.71
CA ALA A 637 -11.62 0.70 5.40
C ALA A 637 -10.30 0.89 4.62
N SER A 638 -9.78 2.12 4.55
CA SER A 638 -8.50 2.41 3.90
C SER A 638 -7.33 1.68 4.54
N LEU A 639 -7.30 1.57 5.88
CA LEU A 639 -6.28 0.79 6.60
C LEU A 639 -6.33 -0.69 6.21
N CYS A 640 -7.52 -1.27 6.12
CA CYS A 640 -7.70 -2.67 5.72
C CYS A 640 -7.18 -2.93 4.31
N VAL A 641 -7.57 -2.10 3.34
CA VAL A 641 -7.19 -2.31 1.93
C VAL A 641 -5.72 -1.96 1.67
N LEU A 642 -5.24 -0.82 2.17
CA LEU A 642 -3.91 -0.31 1.81
C LEU A 642 -2.77 -0.92 2.61
N PHE A 643 -3.04 -1.41 3.83
CA PHE A 643 -2.03 -2.00 4.70
C PHE A 643 -2.32 -3.46 5.05
N VAL A 644 -3.48 -3.79 5.64
CA VAL A 644 -3.73 -5.14 6.18
C VAL A 644 -3.66 -6.18 5.06
N ASN A 645 -4.34 -5.97 3.94
CA ASN A 645 -4.32 -6.90 2.81
C ASN A 645 -2.92 -7.15 2.26
N PRO A 646 -2.15 -6.11 1.86
CA PRO A 646 -0.76 -6.27 1.43
C PRO A 646 0.16 -6.91 2.48
N ALA A 647 0.00 -6.55 3.75
CA ALA A 647 0.81 -7.11 4.82
C ALA A 647 0.49 -8.59 5.04
N THR A 648 -0.78 -8.99 5.01
CA THR A 648 -1.17 -10.40 5.06
C THR A 648 -0.61 -11.15 3.86
N TYR A 649 -0.73 -10.60 2.66
CA TYR A 649 -0.14 -11.20 1.46
C TYR A 649 1.37 -11.43 1.62
N ALA A 650 2.12 -10.46 2.17
CA ALA A 650 3.55 -10.62 2.45
C ALA A 650 3.85 -11.68 3.52
N ILE A 651 3.02 -11.83 4.55
CA ILE A 651 3.20 -12.77 5.67
C ILE A 651 2.88 -14.21 5.25
N THR A 652 1.80 -14.43 4.49
CA THR A 652 1.32 -15.78 4.13
C THR A 652 2.07 -16.43 2.96
N ARG A 653 3.24 -15.92 2.59
CA ARG A 653 4.07 -16.45 1.50
C ARG A 653 4.60 -17.89 1.72
N MET A 654 4.42 -18.47 2.91
CA MET A 654 4.96 -19.78 3.31
C MET A 654 3.97 -20.58 4.17
N GLN A 655 2.67 -20.26 4.14
CA GLN A 655 1.67 -20.89 5.01
C GLN A 655 0.61 -21.63 4.20
N VAL A 656 0.44 -22.91 4.50
CA VAL A 656 -0.67 -23.71 3.95
C VAL A 656 -1.97 -23.29 4.62
N GLY A 657 -3.06 -23.29 3.84
CA GLY A 657 -4.40 -23.03 4.34
C GLY A 657 -4.99 -21.70 3.87
N ASP A 658 -6.07 -21.29 4.54
CA ASP A 658 -6.82 -20.07 4.22
C ASP A 658 -6.08 -18.82 4.74
N VAL A 659 -5.71 -17.96 3.79
CA VAL A 659 -5.01 -16.68 4.04
C VAL A 659 -5.91 -15.67 4.76
N SER A 660 -7.23 -15.82 4.68
CA SER A 660 -8.22 -14.88 5.22
C SER A 660 -8.13 -14.73 6.74
N ILE A 661 -7.85 -15.81 7.47
CA ILE A 661 -7.73 -15.79 8.94
C ILE A 661 -6.65 -14.80 9.38
N VAL A 662 -5.52 -14.79 8.66
CA VAL A 662 -4.38 -13.90 8.97
C VAL A 662 -4.76 -12.43 8.75
N ARG A 663 -5.64 -12.12 7.78
CA ARG A 663 -6.15 -10.74 7.55
C ARG A 663 -6.89 -10.22 8.78
N TYR A 664 -7.83 -11.02 9.28
CA TYR A 664 -8.62 -10.66 10.47
C TYR A 664 -7.76 -10.55 11.72
N CYS A 665 -6.84 -11.51 11.94
CA CYS A 665 -5.92 -11.45 13.08
C CYS A 665 -5.04 -10.20 13.04
N LEU A 666 -4.52 -9.83 11.87
CA LEU A 666 -3.69 -8.64 11.72
C LEU A 666 -4.48 -7.36 11.99
N PHE A 667 -5.68 -7.22 11.41
CA PHE A 667 -6.53 -6.05 11.66
C PHE A 667 -6.95 -5.94 13.14
N LEU A 668 -7.42 -7.03 13.75
CA LEU A 668 -7.80 -7.04 15.16
C LEU A 668 -6.60 -6.76 16.06
N GLY A 669 -5.42 -7.28 15.73
CA GLY A 669 -4.16 -6.95 16.41
C GLY A 669 -3.83 -5.45 16.31
N MET A 670 -4.03 -4.85 15.14
CA MET A 670 -3.86 -3.41 14.96
C MET A 670 -4.84 -2.61 15.82
N VAL A 671 -6.14 -2.94 15.80
CA VAL A 671 -7.14 -2.27 16.66
C VAL A 671 -6.82 -2.45 18.14
N ALA A 672 -6.39 -3.64 18.54
CA ALA A 672 -5.99 -3.96 19.90
C ALA A 672 -4.78 -3.14 20.37
N ALA A 673 -3.83 -2.84 19.48
CA ALA A 673 -2.68 -1.98 19.79
C ALA A 673 -3.09 -0.55 20.20
N GLY A 674 -4.28 -0.07 19.78
CA GLY A 674 -4.83 1.23 20.18
C GLY A 674 -5.51 1.23 21.55
N LEU A 675 -5.94 0.06 22.06
CA LEU A 675 -6.70 -0.06 23.32
C LEU A 675 -5.98 0.51 24.55
N PRO A 676 -4.65 0.31 24.76
CA PRO A 676 -3.97 0.88 25.92
C PRO A 676 -4.09 2.41 26.00
N THR A 677 -4.11 3.09 24.86
CA THR A 677 -4.28 4.54 24.78
C THR A 677 -5.70 4.95 25.16
N LEU A 678 -6.71 4.24 24.66
CA LEU A 678 -8.11 4.44 25.04
C LEU A 678 -8.29 4.28 26.55
N THR A 679 -7.80 3.17 27.12
CA THR A 679 -7.88 2.90 28.56
C THR A 679 -7.16 3.95 29.39
N LYS A 680 -5.94 4.34 29.00
CA LYS A 680 -5.16 5.37 29.69
C LYS A 680 -5.87 6.73 29.72
N ILE A 681 -6.52 7.12 28.63
CA ILE A 681 -7.28 8.37 28.56
C ILE A 681 -8.48 8.28 29.50
N SER A 682 -9.28 7.21 29.40
CA SER A 682 -10.47 6.99 30.23
C SER A 682 -10.14 6.99 31.72
N LEU A 683 -9.08 6.28 32.14
CA LEU A 683 -8.63 6.25 33.54
C LEU A 683 -8.24 7.64 34.04
N ARG A 684 -7.49 8.41 33.24
CA ARG A 684 -7.08 9.77 33.63
C ARG A 684 -8.26 10.74 33.73
N VAL A 685 -9.31 10.53 32.95
CA VAL A 685 -10.56 11.31 33.08
C VAL A 685 -11.31 10.90 34.36
N LEU A 686 -11.37 9.61 34.66
CA LEU A 686 -11.97 9.10 35.89
C LEU A 686 -11.24 9.64 37.15
N GLU A 687 -9.92 9.57 37.19
CA GLU A 687 -9.08 10.12 38.26
C GLU A 687 -9.36 11.61 38.48
N HIS A 688 -9.48 12.40 37.40
CA HIS A 688 -9.81 13.82 37.47
C HIS A 688 -11.20 14.05 38.09
N GLN A 689 -12.19 13.25 37.71
CA GLN A 689 -13.55 13.35 38.26
C GLN A 689 -13.62 12.95 39.75
N CYS A 690 -12.90 11.90 40.19
CA CYS A 690 -12.81 11.56 41.61
C CYS A 690 -12.11 12.66 42.42
N ALA A 691 -11.01 13.19 41.90
CA ALA A 691 -10.27 14.27 42.57
C ALA A 691 -11.15 15.51 42.78
N LEU A 692 -12.04 15.83 41.84
CA LEU A 692 -12.99 16.93 41.95
C LEU A 692 -14.14 16.65 42.93
N THR A 693 -14.61 15.40 43.01
CA THR A 693 -15.73 15.02 43.90
C THR A 693 -15.29 14.67 45.32
N GLY A 694 -13.98 14.55 45.58
CA GLY A 694 -13.43 14.23 46.90
C GLY A 694 -13.73 12.80 47.36
N ARG A 695 -14.15 11.91 46.46
CA ARG A 695 -14.35 10.48 46.70
C ARG A 695 -13.06 9.72 46.35
N SER A 696 -12.76 8.62 47.05
CA SER A 696 -11.69 7.72 46.60
C SER A 696 -12.14 7.02 45.31
N CYS A 697 -11.23 6.92 44.34
CA CYS A 697 -11.35 6.07 43.15
C CYS A 697 -10.82 4.67 43.52
N ASP A 698 -11.41 4.01 44.51
CA ASP A 698 -11.09 2.59 44.79
C ASP A 698 -12.02 1.68 44.00
#